data_AF-A0A2T4YEC4-F1
#
_entry.id   AF-A0A2T4YEC4-F1
#
_cell.length_a   1.000
_cell.length_b   1.000
_cell.length_c   1.000
_cell.angle_alpha   90.00
_cell.angle_beta   90.00
_cell.angle_gamma   90.00
#
_symmetry.space_group_name_H-M   'P 1'
#
loop_
_entity.id
_entity.type
_entity.pdbx_description
1 polymer ?
#
loop_
_entity_poly.entity_id
_entity_poly.type
_entity_poly.pdbx_seq_one_letter_code
_entity_poly.pdbx_strand_id
1 'polypeptide(L)'
;MPKLLQATPLFAIRGVALDAETTGLDIRRARMIEIAAIHLDGGRLDRHNAFQSLIACDAEIPASAWAVHGIDGTALAGAPSFEVLHPGLMAFIEGRILIGHTVGFDIAMLAREAERLGQRFVRPIALDVRLLAQLAEPGLPSYSLEALGAWLEIAPQQRHRALGDAMAAGLVFLALAPRLRDRGIRTVGEAISASRRIADAMAGAVPPAWELQAPAHEGDPLPKLDSYPYRHRVRDVMRANPVILPDATPISEVLTVMAGERLSSVFLGHADASPGGTAILTERDVLRAMARHGAGALAMSAVRFASRPVVAVPADAFLYRAIGRMSSRNIRHLAVTDEHDHVVGVVTPLKLLQLRASTAVALGDDIDTAPDIPALGQIWARLPLMARALLAEDVPARMIAAVIAREVGALTRRAAILAEAELRADGAAPPPCAYVVLVLGSAGRGESLLAMDQDNALVFADGEPGGEEDRWFARLGSRMAAILDEIGVPLCKGGVMASEPDFRGSVATWRSRIAQWLGRSNPKDLLSVDIVFDFQAVHGDRAMAERLWRDAWAAARGQTAFLKLLAENAGPPAAGLGLFGGLRTDEDGRIDLKRTGLKDIVTTARLLALHHGVPHRPTQARLEAVAGLGSGATQDLATIDRDHALILDCILRQQLADIAAGLAPSNRVAPALLGKAHVADLKQALGRLSILEELRRDQLSG
;
A
#
# COMPACT_ATOMS: atom_id res chain seq x y z
N MET A 1 -11.57 -5.58 6.59
CA MET A 1 -12.41 -4.36 6.56
C MET A 1 -11.86 -3.23 7.43
N PRO A 2 -11.66 -3.35 8.77
CA PRO A 2 -11.19 -2.20 9.58
C PRO A 2 -9.82 -1.67 9.14
N LYS A 3 -8.88 -2.58 8.83
CA LYS A 3 -7.53 -2.24 8.34
C LYS A 3 -7.50 -1.67 6.91
N LEU A 4 -8.53 -1.90 6.09
CA LEU A 4 -8.64 -1.31 4.74
C LEU A 4 -9.07 0.16 4.85
N LEU A 5 -10.01 0.43 5.75
CA LEU A 5 -10.53 1.77 5.98
C LEU A 5 -9.43 2.72 6.45
N GLN A 6 -8.49 2.26 7.27
CA GLN A 6 -7.37 3.09 7.75
C GLN A 6 -6.53 3.73 6.64
N ALA A 7 -6.27 3.02 5.55
CA ALA A 7 -5.47 3.53 4.43
C ALA A 7 -6.32 4.28 3.37
N THR A 8 -7.64 4.37 3.57
CA THR A 8 -8.53 5.04 2.62
C THR A 8 -8.34 6.56 2.72
N PRO A 9 -8.10 7.26 1.58
CA PRO A 9 -8.06 8.71 1.57
C PRO A 9 -9.39 9.33 2.01
N LEU A 10 -9.35 10.46 2.72
CA LEU A 10 -10.55 11.09 3.27
C LEU A 10 -11.59 11.48 2.21
N PHE A 11 -11.16 11.93 1.03
CA PHE A 11 -12.07 12.28 -0.07
C PHE A 11 -12.75 11.06 -0.71
N ALA A 12 -12.13 9.88 -0.61
CA ALA A 12 -12.56 8.66 -1.27
C ALA A 12 -13.44 7.76 -0.37
N ILE A 13 -13.79 8.22 0.83
CA ILE A 13 -14.52 7.39 1.79
C ILE A 13 -15.91 7.02 1.29
N ARG A 14 -16.39 5.88 1.81
CA ARG A 14 -17.80 5.51 1.82
C ARG A 14 -18.35 5.78 3.21
N GLY A 15 -18.97 6.93 3.36
CA GLY A 15 -19.43 7.48 4.62
C GLY A 15 -20.95 7.51 4.76
N VAL A 16 -21.39 7.74 5.99
CA VAL A 16 -22.74 8.22 6.31
C VAL A 16 -22.58 9.38 7.28
N ALA A 17 -23.12 10.55 6.91
CA ALA A 17 -23.28 11.62 7.88
C ALA A 17 -24.54 11.34 8.70
N LEU A 18 -24.44 11.35 10.02
CA LEU A 18 -25.50 10.94 10.94
C LEU A 18 -25.61 11.95 12.07
N ASP A 19 -26.86 12.21 12.46
CA ASP A 19 -27.21 13.05 13.61
C ASP A 19 -28.52 12.52 14.22
N ALA A 20 -28.68 12.69 15.53
CA ALA A 20 -29.86 12.28 16.26
C ALA A 20 -30.30 13.32 17.30
N GLU A 21 -31.61 13.59 17.31
CA GLU A 21 -32.23 14.40 18.36
C GLU A 21 -32.69 13.50 19.51
N THR A 22 -32.55 14.01 20.73
CA THR A 22 -32.80 13.24 21.95
C THR A 22 -33.58 14.04 22.99
N THR A 23 -34.19 13.34 23.94
CA THR A 23 -34.87 13.97 25.08
C THR A 23 -33.91 14.61 26.09
N GLY A 24 -32.58 14.47 25.92
CA GLY A 24 -31.58 15.09 26.79
C GLY A 24 -30.18 14.50 26.63
N LEU A 25 -29.20 15.04 27.36
CA LEU A 25 -27.78 14.70 27.19
C LEU A 25 -27.28 13.53 28.06
N ASP A 26 -28.07 13.06 29.04
CA ASP A 26 -27.69 11.89 29.86
C ASP A 26 -28.08 10.59 29.15
N ILE A 27 -27.12 9.98 28.46
CA ILE A 27 -27.27 8.72 27.68
C ILE A 27 -28.00 7.61 28.48
N ARG A 28 -27.89 7.58 29.82
CA ARG A 28 -28.51 6.53 30.64
C ARG A 28 -30.04 6.65 30.67
N ARG A 29 -30.56 7.88 30.54
CA ARG A 29 -31.98 8.24 30.70
C ARG A 29 -32.61 8.76 29.41
N ALA A 30 -31.84 9.43 28.57
CA ALA A 30 -32.29 10.02 27.32
C ALA A 30 -32.84 8.96 26.37
N ARG A 31 -33.76 9.39 25.52
CA ARG A 31 -34.33 8.60 24.43
C ARG A 31 -34.08 9.31 23.12
N MET A 32 -33.86 8.53 22.07
CA MET A 32 -33.78 9.06 20.71
C MET A 32 -35.19 9.36 20.19
N ILE A 33 -35.39 10.54 19.59
CA ILE A 33 -36.71 11.03 19.13
C ILE A 33 -36.72 11.45 17.66
N GLU A 34 -35.57 11.76 17.08
CA GLU A 34 -35.36 11.90 15.64
C GLU A 34 -34.00 11.31 15.30
N ILE A 35 -33.89 10.69 14.13
CA ILE A 35 -32.61 10.29 13.57
C ILE A 35 -32.59 10.56 12.07
N ALA A 36 -31.45 11.02 11.58
CA ALA A 36 -31.19 11.07 10.17
C ALA A 36 -29.80 10.58 9.84
N ALA A 37 -29.69 9.97 8.67
CA ALA A 37 -28.44 9.49 8.12
C ALA A 37 -28.45 9.70 6.61
N ILE A 38 -27.37 10.25 6.05
CA ILE A 38 -27.27 10.55 4.63
C ILE A 38 -25.96 9.99 4.06
N HIS A 39 -26.02 9.30 2.92
CA HIS A 39 -24.84 8.73 2.31
C HIS A 39 -23.90 9.83 1.80
N LEU A 40 -22.61 9.61 2.05
CA LEU A 40 -21.53 10.44 1.53
C LEU A 40 -20.55 9.48 0.85
N ASP A 41 -20.54 9.48 -0.48
CA ASP A 41 -19.71 8.57 -1.26
C ASP A 41 -18.88 9.38 -2.25
N GLY A 42 -17.57 9.11 -2.27
CA GLY A 42 -16.63 9.67 -3.25
C GLY A 42 -16.62 11.20 -3.30
N GLY A 43 -16.56 11.85 -2.13
CA GLY A 43 -16.49 13.30 -2.03
C GLY A 43 -17.82 14.03 -2.28
N ARG A 44 -18.94 13.29 -2.34
CA ARG A 44 -20.27 13.86 -2.64
C ARG A 44 -21.29 13.39 -1.63
N LEU A 45 -22.18 14.30 -1.23
CA LEU A 45 -23.33 14.02 -0.39
C LEU A 45 -24.53 13.63 -1.26
N ASP A 46 -25.09 12.44 -1.04
CA ASP A 46 -26.27 11.96 -1.79
C ASP A 46 -27.55 12.49 -1.14
N ARG A 47 -27.98 13.68 -1.57
CA ARG A 47 -29.19 14.35 -1.08
C ARG A 47 -30.49 13.60 -1.34
N HIS A 48 -30.49 12.61 -2.22
CA HIS A 48 -31.68 11.85 -2.59
C HIS A 48 -31.79 10.53 -1.83
N ASN A 49 -30.71 10.10 -1.16
CA ASN A 49 -30.63 8.86 -0.43
C ASN A 49 -30.33 9.14 1.05
N ALA A 50 -31.37 9.55 1.77
CA ALA A 50 -31.33 9.80 3.21
C ALA A 50 -32.31 8.87 3.93
N PHE A 51 -31.84 8.31 5.04
CA PHE A 51 -32.69 7.73 6.07
C PHE A 51 -33.09 8.86 7.02
N GLN A 52 -34.39 9.10 7.22
CA GLN A 52 -34.87 10.07 8.20
C GLN A 52 -36.14 9.53 8.86
N SER A 53 -36.23 9.61 10.18
CA SER A 53 -37.46 9.28 10.90
C SER A 53 -37.54 10.01 12.24
N LEU A 54 -38.74 10.46 12.59
CA LEU A 54 -39.12 10.63 13.99
C LEU A 54 -39.26 9.26 14.65
N ILE A 55 -39.08 9.18 15.95
CA ILE A 55 -39.09 7.94 16.72
C ILE A 55 -40.12 8.07 17.84
N ALA A 56 -41.07 7.14 17.88
CA ALA A 56 -42.01 7.08 18.97
C ALA A 56 -41.30 6.86 20.30
N CYS A 57 -41.62 7.72 21.26
CA CYS A 57 -40.99 7.75 22.56
C CYS A 57 -42.02 8.08 23.63
N ASP A 58 -42.12 7.21 24.64
CA ASP A 58 -43.03 7.39 25.77
C ASP A 58 -42.44 8.27 26.89
N ALA A 59 -41.19 8.74 26.71
CA ALA A 59 -40.55 9.61 27.69
C ALA A 59 -41.00 11.07 27.51
N GLU A 60 -41.16 11.77 28.64
CA GLU A 60 -41.43 13.21 28.64
C GLU A 60 -40.28 13.97 27.98
N ILE A 61 -40.61 14.89 27.07
CA ILE A 61 -39.63 15.76 26.41
C ILE A 61 -39.45 17.00 27.28
N PRO A 62 -38.29 17.20 27.93
CA PRO A 62 -38.08 18.37 28.77
C PRO A 62 -38.12 19.67 27.95
N ALA A 63 -38.62 20.76 28.56
CA ALA A 63 -38.69 22.07 27.91
C ALA A 63 -37.33 22.56 27.37
N SER A 64 -36.23 22.17 28.03
CA SER A 64 -34.87 22.49 27.58
C SER A 64 -34.47 21.78 26.28
N ALA A 65 -34.95 20.55 26.03
CA ALA A 65 -34.72 19.83 24.79
C ALA A 65 -35.62 20.40 23.68
N TRP A 66 -36.91 20.61 23.98
CA TRP A 66 -37.85 21.25 23.06
C TRP A 66 -37.39 22.63 22.59
N ALA A 67 -36.79 23.44 23.46
CA ALA A 67 -36.25 24.76 23.09
C ALA A 67 -35.11 24.70 22.06
N VAL A 68 -34.47 23.53 21.88
CA VAL A 68 -33.41 23.31 20.89
C VAL A 68 -34.02 22.84 19.56
N HIS A 69 -34.66 21.66 19.57
CA HIS A 69 -35.09 20.97 18.34
C HIS A 69 -36.58 21.19 17.96
N GLY A 70 -37.38 21.75 18.86
CA GLY A 70 -38.79 22.10 18.58
C GLY A 70 -39.75 20.90 18.41
N ILE A 71 -39.33 19.69 18.78
CA ILE A 71 -40.13 18.45 18.66
C ILE A 71 -40.85 18.23 19.99
N ASP A 72 -42.17 18.17 19.95
CA ASP A 72 -43.00 17.84 21.11
C ASP A 72 -43.63 16.45 20.99
N GLY A 73 -44.31 16.00 22.05
CA GLY A 73 -44.96 14.68 22.05
C GLY A 73 -46.06 14.53 20.99
N THR A 74 -46.64 15.62 20.49
CA THR A 74 -47.65 15.56 19.43
C THR A 74 -47.02 15.26 18.08
N ALA A 75 -45.83 15.80 17.80
CA ALA A 75 -45.07 15.49 16.59
C ALA A 75 -44.61 14.03 16.54
N LEU A 76 -44.40 13.39 17.70
CA LEU A 76 -44.03 11.96 17.79
C LEU A 76 -45.23 11.01 17.67
N ALA A 77 -46.46 11.52 17.69
CA ALA A 77 -47.66 10.68 17.62
C ALA A 77 -47.74 9.97 16.26
N GLY A 78 -47.80 8.63 16.29
CA GLY A 78 -47.82 7.82 15.08
C GLY A 78 -46.46 7.58 14.42
N ALA A 79 -45.36 8.08 15.01
CA ALA A 79 -44.02 7.73 14.58
C ALA A 79 -43.73 6.23 14.84
N PRO A 80 -42.85 5.59 14.04
CA PRO A 80 -42.43 4.22 14.30
C PRO A 80 -41.56 4.12 15.56
N SER A 81 -41.59 2.98 16.24
CA SER A 81 -40.66 2.71 17.35
C SER A 81 -39.24 2.46 16.82
N PHE A 82 -38.23 2.63 17.68
CA PHE A 82 -36.85 2.32 17.31
C PHE A 82 -36.68 0.85 16.90
N GLU A 83 -37.43 -0.08 17.48
CA GLU A 83 -37.42 -1.50 17.11
C GLU A 83 -37.76 -1.72 15.63
N VAL A 84 -38.75 -0.98 15.11
CA VAL A 84 -39.15 -1.03 13.70
C VAL A 84 -38.06 -0.44 12.79
N LEU A 85 -37.41 0.64 13.23
CA LEU A 85 -36.39 1.35 12.44
C LEU A 85 -35.03 0.65 12.44
N HIS A 86 -34.68 -0.04 13.52
CA HIS A 86 -33.33 -0.53 13.79
C HIS A 86 -32.74 -1.39 12.65
N PRO A 87 -33.44 -2.39 12.07
CA PRO A 87 -32.88 -3.19 10.98
C PRO A 87 -32.53 -2.35 9.74
N GLY A 88 -33.41 -1.42 9.36
CA GLY A 88 -33.21 -0.54 8.20
C GLY A 88 -32.05 0.43 8.41
N LEU A 89 -31.97 1.03 9.61
CA LEU A 89 -30.89 1.94 9.97
C LEU A 89 -29.53 1.22 10.01
N MET A 90 -29.45 0.04 10.63
CA MET A 90 -28.21 -0.74 10.70
C MET A 90 -27.74 -1.15 9.30
N ALA A 91 -28.65 -1.57 8.42
CA ALA A 91 -28.32 -1.84 7.02
C ALA A 91 -27.85 -0.58 6.28
N PHE A 92 -28.44 0.58 6.59
CA PHE A 92 -28.08 1.85 5.96
C PHE A 92 -26.65 2.31 6.30
N ILE A 93 -26.17 2.04 7.52
CA ILE A 93 -24.82 2.40 7.99
C ILE A 93 -23.78 1.28 7.87
N GLU A 94 -24.18 0.07 7.48
CA GLU A 94 -23.31 -1.10 7.49
C GLU A 94 -22.06 -0.91 6.61
N GLY A 95 -20.89 -1.17 7.19
CA GLY A 95 -19.62 -1.13 6.46
C GLY A 95 -19.14 0.28 6.06
N ARG A 96 -19.84 1.34 6.51
CA ARG A 96 -19.53 2.74 6.20
C ARG A 96 -18.88 3.45 7.40
N ILE A 97 -18.17 4.55 7.12
CA ILE A 97 -17.61 5.43 8.15
C ILE A 97 -18.69 6.41 8.59
N LEU A 98 -18.98 6.48 9.88
CA LEU A 98 -19.89 7.50 10.41
C LEU A 98 -19.20 8.85 10.51
N ILE A 99 -19.92 9.90 10.14
CA ILE A 99 -19.47 11.29 10.18
C ILE A 99 -20.54 12.05 10.95
N GLY A 100 -20.13 12.86 11.91
CA GLY A 100 -21.10 13.66 12.67
C GLY A 100 -20.38 14.72 13.48
N HIS A 101 -21.15 15.65 14.04
CA HIS A 101 -20.64 16.65 14.99
C HIS A 101 -20.81 16.10 16.39
N THR A 102 -19.72 15.94 17.15
CA THR A 102 -19.76 15.24 18.45
C THR A 102 -20.33 13.82 18.38
N VAL A 103 -20.11 13.15 17.23
CA VAL A 103 -20.70 11.86 16.82
C VAL A 103 -20.60 10.71 17.83
N GLY A 104 -19.68 10.83 18.80
CA GLY A 104 -19.60 9.88 19.92
C GLY A 104 -20.90 9.80 20.73
N PHE A 105 -21.62 10.91 20.87
CA PHE A 105 -22.92 10.97 21.54
C PHE A 105 -23.98 10.17 20.78
N ASP A 106 -24.13 10.41 19.47
CA ASP A 106 -25.08 9.71 18.60
C ASP A 106 -24.84 8.20 18.59
N ILE A 107 -23.57 7.79 18.49
CA ILE A 107 -23.16 6.39 18.55
C ILE A 107 -23.51 5.77 19.90
N ALA A 108 -23.33 6.50 21.00
CA ALA A 108 -23.68 6.03 22.33
C ALA A 108 -25.21 5.88 22.49
N MET A 109 -25.99 6.80 21.94
CA MET A 109 -27.44 6.71 21.89
C MET A 109 -27.93 5.52 21.05
N LEU A 110 -27.33 5.28 19.88
CA LEU A 110 -27.61 4.10 19.06
C LEU A 110 -27.27 2.79 19.80
N ALA A 111 -26.11 2.74 20.46
CA ALA A 111 -25.71 1.59 21.26
C ALA A 111 -26.71 1.31 22.39
N ARG A 112 -27.20 2.38 23.04
CA ARG A 112 -28.18 2.30 24.12
C ARG A 112 -29.54 1.80 23.64
N GLU A 113 -30.05 2.35 22.54
CA GLU A 113 -31.34 1.89 21.99
C GLU A 113 -31.24 0.44 21.48
N ALA A 114 -30.09 0.04 20.89
CA ALA A 114 -29.85 -1.36 20.53
C ALA A 114 -29.78 -2.29 21.76
N GLU A 115 -29.09 -1.87 22.83
CA GLU A 115 -29.02 -2.62 24.10
C GLU A 115 -30.41 -2.85 24.70
N ARG A 116 -31.29 -1.84 24.66
CA ARG A 116 -32.68 -1.97 25.14
C ARG A 116 -33.48 -3.02 24.37
N LEU A 117 -33.15 -3.24 23.10
CA LEU A 117 -33.76 -4.28 22.27
C LEU A 117 -33.08 -5.65 22.43
N GLY A 118 -32.08 -5.78 23.31
CA GLY A 118 -31.25 -6.98 23.44
C GLY A 118 -30.40 -7.26 22.19
N GLN A 119 -30.17 -6.25 21.35
CA GLN A 119 -29.43 -6.37 20.10
C GLN A 119 -27.94 -6.10 20.34
N ARG A 120 -27.08 -6.88 19.68
CA ARG A 120 -25.63 -6.65 19.72
C ARG A 120 -25.29 -5.43 18.86
N PHE A 121 -24.73 -4.39 19.48
CA PHE A 121 -24.21 -3.23 18.76
C PHE A 121 -22.70 -3.32 18.56
N VAL A 122 -22.26 -3.31 17.29
CA VAL A 122 -20.84 -3.20 16.94
C VAL A 122 -20.55 -1.75 16.64
N ARG A 123 -19.72 -1.11 17.47
CA ARG A 123 -19.37 0.32 17.26
C ARG A 123 -18.73 0.51 15.87
N PRO A 124 -19.27 1.41 15.04
CA PRO A 124 -18.71 1.71 13.73
C PRO A 124 -17.44 2.57 13.86
N ILE A 125 -16.65 2.62 12.79
CA ILE A 125 -15.59 3.61 12.65
C ILE A 125 -16.24 4.97 12.41
N ALA A 126 -15.79 5.99 13.14
CA ALA A 126 -16.39 7.31 13.08
C ALA A 126 -15.35 8.44 13.02
N LEU A 127 -15.74 9.55 12.42
CA LEU A 127 -14.99 10.80 12.31
C LEU A 127 -15.85 11.94 12.85
N ASP A 128 -15.38 12.58 13.93
CA ASP A 128 -16.03 13.75 14.51
C ASP A 128 -15.53 15.03 13.82
N VAL A 129 -16.42 15.72 13.10
CA VAL A 129 -16.05 16.93 12.35
C VAL A 129 -15.60 18.08 13.25
N ARG A 130 -15.97 18.07 14.54
CA ARG A 130 -15.48 19.02 15.53
C ARG A 130 -13.99 18.83 15.80
N LEU A 131 -13.57 17.58 16.03
CA LEU A 131 -12.15 17.23 16.26
C LEU A 131 -11.33 17.43 14.99
N LEU A 132 -11.89 17.08 13.83
CA LEU A 132 -11.26 17.34 12.54
C LEU A 132 -11.07 18.84 12.27
N ALA A 133 -12.05 19.67 12.62
CA ALA A 133 -11.92 21.12 12.49
C ALA A 133 -10.83 21.68 13.42
N GLN A 134 -10.70 21.17 14.65
CA GLN A 134 -9.60 21.54 15.55
C GLN A 134 -8.23 21.16 15.00
N LEU A 135 -8.13 20.01 14.33
CA LEU A 135 -6.89 19.59 13.65
C LEU A 135 -6.56 20.53 12.48
N ALA A 136 -7.57 20.90 11.69
CA ALA A 136 -7.40 21.77 10.53
C ALA A 136 -7.07 23.21 10.94
N GLU A 137 -7.79 23.76 11.92
CA GLU A 137 -7.66 25.15 12.38
C GLU A 137 -7.85 25.23 13.90
N PRO A 138 -6.77 25.06 14.70
CA PRO A 138 -6.85 25.08 16.17
C PRO A 138 -7.28 26.42 16.78
N GLY A 139 -7.22 27.52 16.03
CA GLY A 139 -7.47 28.88 16.51
C GLY A 139 -8.92 29.36 16.40
N LEU A 140 -9.88 28.52 16.00
CA LEU A 140 -11.27 28.98 15.82
C LEU A 140 -11.92 29.38 17.15
N PRO A 141 -12.73 30.46 17.16
CA PRO A 141 -13.41 30.95 18.36
C PRO A 141 -14.51 30.00 18.86
N SER A 142 -15.10 29.21 17.96
CA SER A 142 -16.09 28.20 18.26
C SER A 142 -15.98 27.05 17.26
N TYR A 143 -16.24 25.84 17.75
CA TYR A 143 -16.34 24.63 16.93
C TYR A 143 -17.77 24.07 16.92
N SER A 144 -18.78 24.89 17.18
CA SER A 144 -20.17 24.50 16.94
C SER A 144 -20.40 24.26 15.46
N LEU A 145 -21.36 23.39 15.12
CA LEU A 145 -21.64 23.07 13.71
C LEU A 145 -22.00 24.32 12.89
N GLU A 146 -22.72 25.27 13.49
CA GLU A 146 -23.02 26.58 12.90
C GLU A 146 -21.76 27.42 12.63
N ALA A 147 -20.84 27.52 13.60
CA ALA A 147 -19.61 28.28 13.44
C ALA A 147 -18.71 27.67 12.35
N LEU A 148 -18.65 26.33 12.28
CA LEU A 148 -17.92 25.62 11.23
C LEU A 148 -18.56 25.84 9.86
N GLY A 149 -19.90 25.78 9.76
CA GLY A 149 -20.62 26.09 8.53
C GLY A 149 -20.34 27.50 8.02
N ALA A 150 -20.35 28.50 8.90
CA ALA A 150 -20.04 29.88 8.54
C ALA A 150 -18.58 30.06 8.09
N TRP A 151 -17.61 29.46 8.81
CA TRP A 151 -16.19 29.52 8.47
C TRP A 151 -15.87 28.85 7.13
N LEU A 152 -16.59 27.79 6.78
CA LEU A 152 -16.41 27.03 5.53
C LEU A 152 -17.33 27.50 4.39
N GLU A 153 -18.07 28.60 4.59
CA GLU A 153 -19.01 29.15 3.61
C GLU A 153 -20.11 28.15 3.17
N ILE A 154 -20.55 27.31 4.09
CA ILE A 154 -21.61 26.31 3.86
C ILE A 154 -22.96 26.95 4.18
N ALA A 155 -23.88 26.91 3.21
CA ALA A 155 -25.24 27.42 3.40
C ALA A 155 -25.98 26.69 4.54
N PRO A 156 -26.85 27.37 5.31
CA PRO A 156 -27.62 26.74 6.39
C PRO A 156 -28.46 25.55 5.92
N GLN A 157 -28.47 24.47 6.70
CA GLN A 157 -29.19 23.23 6.41
C GLN A 157 -30.26 22.98 7.48
N GLN A 158 -31.36 23.75 7.52
CA GLN A 158 -32.49 23.56 8.49
C GLN A 158 -32.06 23.09 9.91
N ARG A 159 -31.50 24.03 10.68
CA ARG A 159 -30.86 23.77 11.98
C ARG A 159 -31.77 23.07 13.00
N HIS A 160 -31.15 22.27 13.88
CA HIS A 160 -31.79 21.57 15.01
C HIS A 160 -32.85 20.57 14.57
N ARG A 161 -32.55 19.94 13.44
CA ARG A 161 -33.30 18.84 12.85
C ARG A 161 -32.26 17.84 12.39
N ALA A 162 -32.46 16.58 12.71
CA ALA A 162 -31.45 15.56 12.50
C ALA A 162 -30.92 15.53 11.05
N LEU A 163 -31.81 15.65 10.03
CA LEU A 163 -31.36 15.64 8.63
C LEU A 163 -30.53 16.87 8.28
N GLY A 164 -30.93 18.03 8.79
CA GLY A 164 -30.24 19.29 8.57
C GLY A 164 -28.81 19.27 9.12
N ASP A 165 -28.67 18.83 10.37
CA ASP A 165 -27.37 18.76 11.04
C ASP A 165 -26.49 17.62 10.50
N ALA A 166 -27.06 16.48 10.14
CA ALA A 166 -26.34 15.43 9.40
C ALA A 166 -25.80 15.93 8.05
N MET A 167 -26.62 16.67 7.28
CA MET A 167 -26.17 17.28 6.02
C MET A 167 -25.06 18.31 6.24
N ALA A 168 -25.20 19.17 7.25
CA ALA A 168 -24.18 20.16 7.58
C ALA A 168 -22.86 19.48 8.00
N ALA A 169 -22.91 18.45 8.85
CA ALA A 169 -21.73 17.69 9.24
C ALA A 169 -21.05 17.03 8.03
N GLY A 170 -21.82 16.42 7.13
CA GLY A 170 -21.29 15.87 5.88
C GLY A 170 -20.59 16.90 5.01
N LEU A 171 -21.18 18.08 4.81
CA LEU A 171 -20.60 19.18 4.03
C LEU A 171 -19.35 19.76 4.70
N VAL A 172 -19.36 19.92 6.02
CA VAL A 172 -18.20 20.35 6.80
C VAL A 172 -17.06 19.35 6.62
N PHE A 173 -17.32 18.05 6.70
CA PHE A 173 -16.30 17.03 6.44
C PHE A 173 -15.67 17.16 5.05
N LEU A 174 -16.49 17.33 4.01
CA LEU A 174 -15.99 17.49 2.63
C LEU A 174 -15.09 18.73 2.49
N ALA A 175 -15.46 19.84 3.12
CA ALA A 175 -14.67 21.07 3.08
C ALA A 175 -13.41 21.02 3.98
N LEU A 176 -13.41 20.18 5.02
CA LEU A 176 -12.25 19.94 5.88
C LEU A 176 -11.21 19.02 5.23
N ALA A 177 -11.62 18.05 4.41
CA ALA A 177 -10.71 17.04 3.86
C ALA A 177 -9.48 17.64 3.13
N PRO A 178 -9.61 18.65 2.25
CA PRO A 178 -8.45 19.31 1.63
C PRO A 178 -7.54 20.01 2.67
N ARG A 179 -8.12 20.68 3.65
CA ARG A 179 -7.37 21.40 4.70
C ARG A 179 -6.59 20.43 5.61
N LEU A 180 -7.18 19.28 5.92
CA LEU A 180 -6.53 18.21 6.67
C LEU A 180 -5.34 17.64 5.87
N ARG A 181 -5.50 17.45 4.56
CA ARG A 181 -4.43 16.99 3.67
C ARG A 181 -3.25 17.96 3.69
N ASP A 182 -3.49 19.27 3.67
CA ASP A 182 -2.45 20.30 3.76
C ASP A 182 -1.65 20.23 5.07
N ARG A 183 -2.26 19.69 6.12
CA ARG A 183 -1.61 19.40 7.42
C ARG A 183 -1.04 17.99 7.53
N GLY A 184 -0.99 17.24 6.43
CA GLY A 184 -0.46 15.88 6.38
C GLY A 184 -1.40 14.80 6.93
N ILE A 185 -2.69 15.10 7.09
CA ILE A 185 -3.72 14.13 7.50
C ILE A 185 -4.53 13.78 6.25
N ARG A 186 -4.20 12.65 5.63
CA ARG A 186 -4.69 12.24 4.32
C ARG A 186 -5.66 11.07 4.39
N THR A 187 -5.45 10.17 5.36
CA THR A 187 -6.21 8.93 5.47
C THR A 187 -7.11 8.91 6.70
N VAL A 188 -8.11 8.03 6.69
CA VAL A 188 -9.00 7.80 7.84
C VAL A 188 -8.22 7.37 9.08
N GLY A 189 -7.19 6.53 8.91
CA GLY A 189 -6.34 6.08 10.02
C GLY A 189 -5.60 7.24 10.68
N GLU A 190 -5.00 8.11 9.86
CA GLU A 190 -4.33 9.33 10.33
C GLU A 190 -5.29 10.28 11.03
N ALA A 191 -6.48 10.48 10.48
CA ALA A 191 -7.52 11.35 11.06
C ALA A 191 -7.97 10.84 12.43
N ILE A 192 -8.20 9.53 12.58
CA ILE A 192 -8.58 8.91 13.85
C ILE A 192 -7.44 9.04 14.87
N SER A 193 -6.22 8.68 14.50
CA SER A 193 -5.07 8.74 15.41
C SER A 193 -4.73 10.18 15.82
N ALA A 194 -4.92 11.15 14.94
CA ALA A 194 -4.78 12.56 15.27
C ALA A 194 -5.90 13.06 16.19
N SER A 195 -7.15 12.70 15.91
CA SER A 195 -8.31 13.10 16.73
C SER A 195 -8.23 12.55 18.15
N ARG A 196 -7.76 11.30 18.32
CA ARG A 196 -7.53 10.70 19.64
C ARG A 196 -6.51 11.47 20.45
N ARG A 197 -5.39 11.88 19.86
CA ARG A 197 -4.36 12.67 20.58
C ARG A 197 -4.91 13.99 21.12
N ILE A 198 -5.80 14.65 20.37
CA ILE A 198 -6.50 15.85 20.87
C ILE A 198 -7.42 15.48 22.04
N ALA A 199 -8.26 14.46 21.88
CA ALA A 199 -9.18 14.04 22.93
C ALA A 199 -8.44 13.66 24.23
N ASP A 200 -7.35 12.90 24.12
CA ASP A 200 -6.50 12.50 25.26
C ASP A 200 -5.85 13.71 25.94
N ALA A 201 -5.37 14.68 25.15
CA ALA A 201 -4.79 15.93 25.70
C ALA A 201 -5.84 16.80 26.42
N MET A 202 -7.09 16.79 25.95
CA MET A 202 -8.21 17.49 26.59
C MET A 202 -8.70 16.78 27.87
N ALA A 203 -8.56 15.45 27.93
CA ALA A 203 -8.98 14.61 29.07
C ALA A 203 -8.07 14.72 30.33
N GLY A 204 -7.11 15.65 30.35
CA GLY A 204 -6.38 16.08 31.57
C GLY A 204 -7.28 16.70 32.65
N ALA A 205 -8.56 16.95 32.35
CA ALA A 205 -9.65 17.12 33.30
C ALA A 205 -10.64 15.95 33.13
N VAL A 206 -10.97 15.27 34.22
CA VAL A 206 -11.81 14.05 34.34
C VAL A 206 -12.71 13.78 33.11
N PRO A 207 -12.53 12.65 32.40
CA PRO A 207 -13.35 12.35 31.23
C PRO A 207 -14.82 12.11 31.66
N PRO A 208 -15.82 12.55 30.87
CA PRO A 208 -17.17 12.05 31.04
C PRO A 208 -17.18 10.54 30.74
N ALA A 209 -17.93 9.78 31.53
CA ALA A 209 -17.88 8.30 31.64
C ALA A 209 -18.13 7.49 30.34
N TRP A 210 -18.35 8.13 29.20
CA TRP A 210 -18.63 7.52 27.90
C TRP A 210 -17.48 7.68 26.88
N GLU A 211 -16.46 8.47 27.22
CA GLU A 211 -15.20 8.58 26.47
C GLU A 211 -14.09 7.85 27.24
N LEU A 212 -13.23 7.15 26.49
CA LEU A 212 -12.11 6.30 26.95
C LEU A 212 -12.47 4.87 27.36
N GLN A 213 -13.06 4.14 26.42
CA GLN A 213 -12.48 2.83 26.10
C GLN A 213 -12.21 2.77 24.59
N ALA A 214 -10.94 2.59 24.23
CA ALA A 214 -10.63 1.90 22.99
C ALA A 214 -11.47 0.62 22.94
N PRO A 215 -11.81 0.06 21.75
CA PRO A 215 -12.22 -1.33 21.74
C PRO A 215 -11.22 -2.08 22.59
N ALA A 216 -11.71 -2.76 23.64
CA ALA A 216 -10.87 -3.62 24.42
C ALA A 216 -10.07 -4.45 23.41
N HIS A 217 -8.76 -4.54 23.62
CA HIS A 217 -8.03 -5.72 23.17
C HIS A 217 -8.57 -6.92 23.98
N GLU A 218 -9.87 -7.20 23.89
CA GLU A 218 -10.39 -8.53 24.04
C GLU A 218 -9.93 -9.27 22.80
N GLY A 219 -9.28 -10.40 23.04
CA GLY A 219 -8.48 -11.15 22.08
C GLY A 219 -9.05 -11.12 20.68
N ASP A 220 -8.14 -10.87 19.73
CA ASP A 220 -8.30 -11.02 18.29
C ASP A 220 -9.61 -11.77 17.96
N PRO A 221 -10.68 -11.09 17.49
CA PRO A 221 -11.85 -11.83 17.04
C PRO A 221 -11.34 -12.76 15.96
N LEU A 222 -11.44 -14.07 16.22
CA LEU A 222 -10.94 -15.18 15.40
C LEU A 222 -10.80 -14.71 13.95
N PRO A 223 -9.59 -14.75 13.36
CA PRO A 223 -9.30 -14.11 12.09
C PRO A 223 -10.46 -14.38 11.15
N LYS A 224 -11.16 -13.33 10.68
CA LYS A 224 -12.27 -13.45 9.74
C LYS A 224 -11.83 -14.45 8.69
N LEU A 225 -12.44 -15.64 8.73
CA LEU A 225 -12.06 -16.77 7.90
C LEU A 225 -11.96 -16.27 6.47
N ASP A 226 -10.78 -16.40 5.87
CA ASP A 226 -10.62 -16.25 4.43
C ASP A 226 -11.67 -17.17 3.80
N SER A 227 -12.71 -16.60 3.17
CA SER A 227 -13.85 -17.38 2.68
C SER A 227 -13.47 -18.21 1.45
N TYR A 228 -12.33 -17.90 0.83
CA TYR A 228 -11.82 -18.57 -0.35
C TYR A 228 -11.51 -20.07 -0.11
N PRO A 229 -10.73 -20.44 0.93
CA PRO A 229 -10.56 -21.84 1.35
C PRO A 229 -11.86 -22.64 1.55
N TYR A 230 -12.98 -21.97 1.82
CA TYR A 230 -14.28 -22.60 2.11
C TYR A 230 -15.22 -22.63 0.90
N ARG A 231 -14.86 -21.99 -0.22
CA ARG A 231 -15.68 -21.92 -1.45
C ARG A 231 -15.08 -22.65 -2.64
N HIS A 232 -13.77 -22.91 -2.63
CA HIS A 232 -13.04 -23.57 -3.72
C HIS A 232 -12.62 -25.00 -3.35
N ARG A 233 -12.48 -25.84 -4.37
CA ARG A 233 -12.15 -27.26 -4.25
C ARG A 233 -10.68 -27.51 -4.60
N VAL A 234 -10.11 -28.60 -4.09
CA VAL A 234 -8.71 -28.99 -4.34
C VAL A 234 -8.43 -29.20 -5.83
N ARG A 235 -9.37 -29.79 -6.58
CA ARG A 235 -9.26 -29.99 -8.02
C ARG A 235 -9.02 -28.69 -8.81
N ASP A 236 -9.49 -27.57 -8.28
CA ASP A 236 -9.42 -26.26 -8.95
C ASP A 236 -7.99 -25.69 -8.91
N VAL A 237 -7.12 -26.24 -8.05
CA VAL A 237 -5.82 -25.64 -7.71
C VAL A 237 -4.64 -26.61 -7.81
N MET A 238 -4.92 -27.91 -7.87
CA MET A 238 -3.90 -28.94 -7.96
C MET A 238 -3.17 -28.88 -9.30
N ARG A 239 -1.91 -29.34 -9.33
CA ARG A 239 -1.31 -29.80 -10.58
C ARG A 239 -1.87 -31.19 -10.87
N ALA A 240 -2.71 -31.31 -11.90
CA ALA A 240 -3.19 -32.58 -12.40
C ALA A 240 -2.06 -33.39 -13.05
N ASN A 241 -2.25 -34.71 -13.14
CA ASN A 241 -1.31 -35.65 -13.77
C ASN A 241 0.09 -35.56 -13.15
N PRO A 242 0.24 -35.90 -11.86
CA PRO A 242 1.51 -35.85 -11.19
C PRO A 242 2.43 -36.92 -11.77
N VAL A 243 3.73 -36.64 -11.77
CA VAL A 243 4.71 -37.62 -12.25
C VAL A 243 4.91 -38.70 -11.19
N ILE A 244 4.64 -39.94 -11.60
CA ILE A 244 4.82 -41.15 -10.79
C ILE A 244 5.89 -42.02 -11.47
N LEU A 245 7.01 -42.25 -10.80
CA LEU A 245 8.11 -43.07 -11.30
C LEU A 245 8.20 -44.40 -10.53
N PRO A 246 8.79 -45.47 -11.11
CA PRO A 246 8.99 -46.73 -10.39
C PRO A 246 9.85 -46.57 -9.12
N ASP A 247 9.61 -47.40 -8.10
CA ASP A 247 10.38 -47.38 -6.83
C ASP A 247 11.89 -47.59 -7.04
N ALA A 248 12.28 -48.35 -8.07
CA ALA A 248 13.67 -48.64 -8.39
C ALA A 248 14.42 -47.47 -9.07
N THR A 249 13.73 -46.39 -9.46
CA THR A 249 14.34 -45.29 -10.22
C THR A 249 15.47 -44.62 -9.42
N PRO A 250 16.68 -44.46 -9.99
CA PRO A 250 17.79 -43.77 -9.33
C PRO A 250 17.54 -42.26 -9.13
N ILE A 251 18.14 -41.66 -8.11
CA ILE A 251 18.04 -40.21 -7.85
C ILE A 251 18.46 -39.38 -9.08
N SER A 252 19.49 -39.80 -9.82
CA SER A 252 19.94 -39.09 -11.03
C SER A 252 18.84 -38.93 -12.07
N GLU A 253 18.06 -39.99 -12.30
CA GLU A 253 16.97 -40.00 -13.28
C GLU A 253 15.78 -39.18 -12.77
N VAL A 254 15.46 -39.30 -11.48
CA VAL A 254 14.46 -38.43 -10.83
C VAL A 254 14.83 -36.95 -10.97
N LEU A 255 16.09 -36.59 -10.75
CA LEU A 255 16.58 -35.21 -10.92
C LEU A 255 16.46 -34.71 -12.36
N THR A 256 16.74 -35.55 -13.35
CA THR A 256 16.54 -35.21 -14.77
C THR A 256 15.07 -34.88 -15.06
N VAL A 257 14.16 -35.71 -14.56
CA VAL A 257 12.71 -35.51 -14.72
C VAL A 257 12.26 -34.24 -13.99
N MET A 258 12.68 -34.06 -12.74
CA MET A 258 12.35 -32.87 -11.94
C MET A 258 12.87 -31.58 -12.59
N ALA A 259 14.09 -31.57 -13.13
CA ALA A 259 14.65 -30.41 -13.81
C ALA A 259 13.94 -30.13 -15.15
N GLY A 260 13.71 -31.17 -15.95
CA GLY A 260 13.06 -31.05 -17.26
C GLY A 260 11.62 -30.55 -17.17
N GLU A 261 10.85 -31.05 -16.20
CA GLU A 261 9.46 -30.64 -15.98
C GLU A 261 9.28 -29.52 -14.95
N ARG A 262 10.37 -29.00 -14.37
CA ARG A 262 10.38 -27.96 -13.31
C ARG A 262 9.55 -28.35 -12.08
N LEU A 263 9.75 -29.56 -11.57
CA LEU A 263 9.04 -30.14 -10.43
C LEU A 263 9.83 -30.01 -9.14
N SER A 264 9.14 -29.65 -8.06
CA SER A 264 9.72 -29.64 -6.70
C SER A 264 9.53 -30.97 -5.95
N SER A 265 8.76 -31.89 -6.53
CA SER A 265 8.56 -33.26 -6.01
C SER A 265 8.08 -34.21 -7.11
N VAL A 266 8.36 -35.50 -6.94
CA VAL A 266 7.77 -36.59 -7.71
C VAL A 266 7.19 -37.65 -6.77
N PHE A 267 6.24 -38.44 -7.27
CA PHE A 267 5.81 -39.65 -6.59
C PHE A 267 6.58 -40.87 -7.10
N LEU A 268 6.75 -41.85 -6.22
CA LEU A 268 7.34 -43.14 -6.53
C LEU A 268 6.31 -44.24 -6.25
N GLY A 269 6.10 -45.14 -7.20
CA GLY A 269 5.13 -46.23 -7.10
C GLY A 269 4.59 -46.68 -8.46
N HIS A 270 3.37 -47.20 -8.47
CA HIS A 270 2.63 -47.55 -9.69
C HIS A 270 1.70 -46.40 -10.10
N ALA A 271 1.37 -46.31 -11.40
CA ALA A 271 0.53 -45.22 -11.92
C ALA A 271 -0.85 -45.14 -11.24
N ASP A 272 -1.43 -46.29 -10.90
CA ASP A 272 -2.73 -46.41 -10.21
C ASP A 272 -2.57 -46.68 -8.70
N ALA A 273 -1.42 -46.33 -8.11
CA ALA A 273 -1.19 -46.60 -6.69
C ALA A 273 -1.96 -45.61 -5.79
N SER A 274 -2.54 -46.15 -4.73
CA SER A 274 -3.11 -45.34 -3.65
C SER A 274 -2.02 -44.60 -2.86
N PRO A 275 -2.36 -43.57 -2.05
CA PRO A 275 -1.41 -42.90 -1.18
C PRO A 275 -0.62 -43.84 -0.25
N GLY A 276 -1.20 -44.99 0.11
CA GLY A 276 -0.53 -46.03 0.90
C GLY A 276 0.53 -46.82 0.13
N GLY A 277 0.36 -46.95 -1.19
CA GLY A 277 1.29 -47.62 -2.10
C GLY A 277 2.34 -46.70 -2.72
N THR A 278 2.21 -45.38 -2.55
CA THR A 278 3.15 -44.40 -3.12
C THR A 278 4.15 -43.89 -2.07
N ALA A 279 5.27 -43.35 -2.54
CA ALA A 279 6.20 -42.53 -1.77
C ALA A 279 6.34 -41.17 -2.45
N ILE A 280 6.77 -40.14 -1.73
CA ILE A 280 7.05 -38.83 -2.31
C ILE A 280 8.51 -38.45 -2.08
N LEU A 281 9.19 -38.06 -3.15
CA LEU A 281 10.55 -37.53 -3.10
C LEU A 281 10.51 -36.03 -3.42
N THR A 282 11.07 -35.21 -2.54
CA THR A 282 11.19 -33.76 -2.74
C THR A 282 12.63 -33.33 -3.01
N GLU A 283 12.83 -32.11 -3.52
CA GLU A 283 14.16 -31.50 -3.67
C GLU A 283 14.96 -31.54 -2.34
N ARG A 284 14.27 -31.34 -1.20
CA ARG A 284 14.90 -31.37 0.13
C ARG A 284 15.40 -32.75 0.53
N ASP A 285 14.75 -33.80 0.04
CA ASP A 285 15.16 -35.18 0.31
C ASP A 285 16.39 -35.54 -0.51
N VAL A 286 16.44 -35.09 -1.77
CA VAL A 286 17.63 -35.21 -2.62
C VAL A 286 18.82 -34.46 -2.03
N LEU A 287 18.63 -33.20 -1.60
CA LEU A 287 19.68 -32.43 -0.94
C LEU A 287 20.20 -33.13 0.32
N ARG A 288 19.31 -33.73 1.13
CA ARG A 288 19.70 -34.51 2.31
C ARG A 288 20.45 -35.80 1.95
N ALA A 289 20.06 -36.47 0.88
CA ALA A 289 20.74 -37.66 0.38
C ALA A 289 22.16 -37.32 -0.09
N MET A 290 22.31 -36.24 -0.87
CA MET A 290 23.62 -35.75 -1.33
C MET A 290 24.52 -35.32 -0.16
N ALA A 291 23.96 -34.62 0.84
CA ALA A 291 24.72 -34.21 2.01
C ALA A 291 25.28 -35.39 2.83
N ARG A 292 24.58 -36.54 2.83
CA ARG A 292 24.99 -37.74 3.59
C ARG A 292 25.87 -38.70 2.81
N HIS A 293 25.63 -38.85 1.51
CA HIS A 293 26.22 -39.90 0.69
C HIS A 293 27.06 -39.37 -0.49
N GLY A 294 27.20 -38.04 -0.62
CA GLY A 294 27.96 -37.40 -1.69
C GLY A 294 27.41 -37.73 -3.07
N ALA A 295 28.30 -37.77 -4.07
CA ALA A 295 27.94 -38.12 -5.46
C ALA A 295 27.38 -39.53 -5.59
N GLY A 296 27.71 -40.45 -4.67
CA GLY A 296 27.18 -41.82 -4.65
C GLY A 296 25.67 -41.87 -4.48
N ALA A 297 25.05 -40.84 -3.90
CA ALA A 297 23.59 -40.73 -3.76
C ALA A 297 22.85 -40.82 -5.10
N LEU A 298 23.45 -40.31 -6.19
CA LEU A 298 22.80 -40.20 -7.50
C LEU A 298 22.45 -41.57 -8.10
N ALA A 299 23.27 -42.59 -7.84
CA ALA A 299 23.05 -43.95 -8.33
C ALA A 299 22.11 -44.78 -7.44
N MET A 300 21.75 -44.27 -6.26
CA MET A 300 20.90 -44.99 -5.32
C MET A 300 19.42 -44.84 -5.70
N SER A 301 18.63 -45.88 -5.43
CA SER A 301 17.18 -45.84 -5.63
C SER A 301 16.55 -44.72 -4.78
N ALA A 302 15.73 -43.91 -5.44
CA ALA A 302 15.09 -42.74 -4.86
C ALA A 302 14.13 -43.09 -3.71
N VAL A 303 13.49 -44.27 -3.74
CA VAL A 303 12.52 -44.68 -2.71
C VAL A 303 13.16 -44.77 -1.33
N ARG A 304 14.48 -45.01 -1.25
CA ARG A 304 15.24 -45.05 0.00
C ARG A 304 15.23 -43.72 0.76
N PHE A 305 15.02 -42.62 0.06
CA PHE A 305 15.04 -41.26 0.62
C PHE A 305 13.68 -40.59 0.57
N ALA A 306 12.69 -41.23 -0.07
CA ALA A 306 11.32 -40.73 -0.17
C ALA A 306 10.57 -40.90 1.15
N SER A 307 9.56 -40.06 1.35
CA SER A 307 8.71 -40.08 2.54
C SER A 307 7.49 -40.99 2.33
N ARG A 308 7.14 -41.79 3.36
CA ARG A 308 5.94 -42.63 3.45
C ARG A 308 5.31 -42.57 4.85
N PRO A 309 3.98 -42.77 4.97
CA PRO A 309 2.99 -42.82 3.90
C PRO A 309 2.77 -41.43 3.27
N VAL A 310 2.35 -41.39 2.00
CA VAL A 310 2.02 -40.11 1.35
C VAL A 310 0.74 -39.55 1.95
N VAL A 311 0.81 -38.29 2.39
CA VAL A 311 -0.37 -37.60 2.89
C VAL A 311 -1.16 -37.06 1.70
N ALA A 312 -2.44 -37.42 1.64
CA ALA A 312 -3.33 -37.05 0.54
C ALA A 312 -4.58 -36.30 1.01
N VAL A 313 -5.30 -35.71 0.06
CA VAL A 313 -6.63 -35.13 0.22
C VAL A 313 -7.47 -35.43 -1.04
N PRO A 314 -8.78 -35.70 -0.92
CA PRO A 314 -9.63 -35.89 -2.10
C PRO A 314 -9.68 -34.64 -2.99
N ALA A 315 -9.77 -34.83 -4.31
CA ALA A 315 -9.86 -33.76 -5.31
C ALA A 315 -11.12 -32.88 -5.14
N ASP A 316 -12.19 -33.47 -4.63
CA ASP A 316 -13.42 -32.79 -4.30
C ASP A 316 -13.42 -32.16 -2.90
N ALA A 317 -12.35 -32.24 -2.11
CA ALA A 317 -12.32 -31.57 -0.82
C ALA A 317 -12.25 -30.04 -0.99
N PHE A 318 -12.77 -29.29 -0.01
CA PHE A 318 -12.55 -27.84 0.06
C PHE A 318 -11.09 -27.51 0.42
N LEU A 319 -10.59 -26.39 -0.10
CA LEU A 319 -9.19 -25.98 0.07
C LEU A 319 -8.74 -25.79 1.51
N TYR A 320 -9.63 -25.37 2.43
CA TYR A 320 -9.27 -25.26 3.86
C TYR A 320 -8.81 -26.60 4.43
N ARG A 321 -9.32 -27.73 3.91
CA ARG A 321 -8.88 -29.07 4.33
C ARG A 321 -7.48 -29.38 3.85
N ALA A 322 -7.12 -28.96 2.63
CA ALA A 322 -5.76 -29.09 2.13
C ALA A 322 -4.78 -28.24 2.96
N ILE A 323 -5.12 -26.97 3.20
CA ILE A 323 -4.32 -26.03 4.01
C ILE A 323 -4.15 -26.57 5.45
N GLY A 324 -5.25 -27.01 6.08
CA GLY A 324 -5.21 -27.57 7.44
C GLY A 324 -4.38 -28.86 7.53
N ARG A 325 -4.45 -29.74 6.52
CA ARG A 325 -3.61 -30.96 6.46
C ARG A 325 -2.14 -30.62 6.27
N MET A 326 -1.81 -29.69 5.39
CA MET A 326 -0.43 -29.24 5.15
C MET A 326 0.18 -28.61 6.41
N SER A 327 -0.56 -27.73 7.08
CA SER A 327 -0.13 -27.07 8.31
C SER A 327 0.04 -28.06 9.48
N SER A 328 -0.97 -28.89 9.75
CA SER A 328 -0.94 -29.85 10.86
C SER A 328 0.12 -30.94 10.71
N ARG A 329 0.48 -31.31 9.48
CA ARG A 329 1.53 -32.31 9.19
C ARG A 329 2.88 -31.67 8.88
N ASN A 330 2.97 -30.34 8.85
CA ASN A 330 4.17 -29.59 8.48
C ASN A 330 4.79 -30.05 7.13
N ILE A 331 3.93 -30.24 6.12
CA ILE A 331 4.32 -30.70 4.77
C ILE A 331 4.03 -29.63 3.73
N ARG A 332 4.86 -29.59 2.69
CA ARG A 332 4.73 -28.64 1.57
C ARG A 332 4.10 -29.27 0.32
N HIS A 333 4.03 -30.58 0.24
CA HIS A 333 3.45 -31.27 -0.90
C HIS A 333 2.35 -32.19 -0.40
N LEU A 334 1.15 -32.01 -0.92
CA LEU A 334 -0.02 -32.81 -0.54
C LEU A 334 -0.55 -33.51 -1.78
N ALA A 335 -0.58 -34.84 -1.77
CA ALA A 335 -1.15 -35.61 -2.88
C ALA A 335 -2.66 -35.36 -2.97
N VAL A 336 -3.20 -35.48 -4.17
CA VAL A 336 -4.63 -35.36 -4.44
C VAL A 336 -5.15 -36.67 -4.98
N THR A 337 -6.23 -37.19 -4.41
CA THR A 337 -6.85 -38.45 -4.85
C THR A 337 -8.18 -38.26 -5.54
N ASP A 338 -8.51 -39.18 -6.45
CA ASP A 338 -9.85 -39.31 -7.03
C ASP A 338 -10.79 -40.15 -6.15
N GLU A 339 -11.98 -40.47 -6.68
CA GLU A 339 -12.98 -41.31 -6.01
C GLU A 339 -12.59 -42.78 -5.86
N HIS A 340 -11.57 -43.24 -6.60
CA HIS A 340 -11.01 -44.60 -6.55
C HIS A 340 -9.75 -44.67 -5.65
N ASP A 341 -9.40 -43.58 -4.96
CA ASP A 341 -8.20 -43.42 -4.12
C ASP A 341 -6.87 -43.43 -4.91
N HIS A 342 -6.88 -43.13 -6.21
CA HIS A 342 -5.65 -43.00 -7.01
C HIS A 342 -5.07 -41.59 -6.91
N VAL A 343 -3.73 -41.45 -6.92
CA VAL A 343 -3.06 -40.14 -6.90
C VAL A 343 -3.16 -39.46 -8.26
N VAL A 344 -4.06 -38.49 -8.38
CA VAL A 344 -4.37 -37.75 -9.63
C VAL A 344 -3.81 -36.32 -9.66
N GLY A 345 -3.21 -35.85 -8.56
CA GLY A 345 -2.61 -34.52 -8.51
C GLY A 345 -1.73 -34.24 -7.30
N VAL A 346 -1.17 -33.03 -7.27
CA VAL A 346 -0.43 -32.52 -6.12
C VAL A 346 -0.74 -31.05 -5.87
N VAL A 347 -0.91 -30.67 -4.60
CA VAL A 347 -1.04 -29.28 -4.15
C VAL A 347 0.26 -28.85 -3.48
N THR A 348 0.72 -27.65 -3.82
CA THR A 348 1.89 -27.00 -3.22
C THR A 348 1.50 -25.60 -2.70
N PRO A 349 2.26 -24.99 -1.77
CA PRO A 349 1.92 -23.70 -1.19
C PRO A 349 1.94 -22.61 -2.27
N LEU A 350 2.84 -22.72 -3.25
CA LEU A 350 2.92 -21.82 -4.40
C LEU A 350 1.61 -21.82 -5.23
N LYS A 351 0.96 -22.97 -5.39
CA LYS A 351 -0.34 -23.05 -6.10
C LYS A 351 -1.50 -22.50 -5.27
N LEU A 352 -1.47 -22.68 -3.97
CA LEU A 352 -2.41 -22.02 -3.05
C LEU A 352 -2.23 -20.49 -3.07
N LEU A 353 -1.01 -20.00 -3.30
CA LEU A 353 -0.69 -18.58 -3.48
C LEU A 353 -1.09 -18.01 -4.85
N GLN A 354 -0.98 -18.77 -5.94
CA GLN A 354 -1.37 -18.30 -7.30
C GLN A 354 -2.85 -17.90 -7.39
N LEU A 355 -3.70 -18.39 -6.50
CA LEU A 355 -5.11 -17.98 -6.41
C LEU A 355 -5.36 -16.82 -5.43
N ARG A 356 -4.40 -16.53 -4.54
CA ARG A 356 -4.36 -15.31 -3.71
C ARG A 356 -3.62 -14.14 -4.39
N ALA A 357 -2.81 -14.43 -5.40
CA ALA A 357 -2.19 -13.44 -6.29
C ALA A 357 -3.25 -12.64 -7.10
N SER A 358 -4.51 -13.07 -7.09
CA SER A 358 -5.66 -12.30 -7.57
C SER A 358 -5.78 -10.92 -6.93
N THR A 359 -5.28 -10.68 -5.71
CA THR A 359 -5.35 -9.34 -5.10
C THR A 359 -4.33 -8.35 -5.68
N ALA A 360 -3.13 -8.83 -6.04
CA ALA A 360 -2.09 -7.99 -6.68
C ALA A 360 -2.31 -7.86 -8.20
N VAL A 361 -2.86 -8.89 -8.83
CA VAL A 361 -3.28 -8.85 -10.24
C VAL A 361 -4.55 -7.99 -10.40
N ALA A 362 -5.55 -8.12 -9.52
CA ALA A 362 -6.74 -7.27 -9.56
C ALA A 362 -6.46 -5.81 -9.19
N LEU A 363 -5.44 -5.51 -8.36
CA LEU A 363 -5.13 -4.11 -8.04
C LEU A 363 -4.73 -3.32 -9.29
N GLY A 364 -3.85 -3.87 -10.12
CA GLY A 364 -3.43 -3.22 -11.37
C GLY A 364 -4.58 -3.08 -12.38
N ASP A 365 -5.37 -4.14 -12.57
CA ASP A 365 -6.53 -4.13 -13.48
C ASP A 365 -7.62 -3.14 -13.00
N ASP A 366 -7.87 -3.08 -11.69
CA ASP A 366 -8.80 -2.13 -11.09
C ASP A 366 -8.29 -0.69 -11.27
N ILE A 367 -6.99 -0.44 -11.07
CA ILE A 367 -6.37 0.89 -11.32
C ILE A 367 -6.58 1.30 -12.77
N ASP A 368 -6.29 0.43 -13.73
CA ASP A 368 -6.39 0.74 -15.16
C ASP A 368 -7.84 1.08 -15.60
N THR A 369 -8.83 0.50 -14.93
CA THR A 369 -10.27 0.64 -15.23
C THR A 369 -11.01 1.64 -14.34
N ALA A 370 -10.38 2.21 -13.31
CA ALA A 370 -11.00 3.08 -12.31
C ALA A 370 -11.72 4.29 -12.94
N PRO A 371 -13.05 4.43 -12.84
CA PRO A 371 -13.82 5.40 -13.64
C PRO A 371 -13.53 6.86 -13.30
N ASP A 372 -13.18 7.15 -12.04
CA ASP A 372 -12.99 8.49 -11.50
C ASP A 372 -11.93 8.52 -10.37
N ILE A 373 -11.58 9.72 -9.90
CA ILE A 373 -10.58 9.95 -8.85
C ILE A 373 -11.00 9.26 -7.53
N PRO A 374 -12.26 9.36 -7.05
CA PRO A 374 -12.65 8.67 -5.82
C PRO A 374 -12.54 7.15 -5.89
N ALA A 375 -12.98 6.52 -6.98
CA ALA A 375 -12.83 5.08 -7.17
C ALA A 375 -11.35 4.68 -7.19
N LEU A 376 -10.52 5.47 -7.88
CA LEU A 376 -9.08 5.25 -7.92
C LEU A 376 -8.44 5.35 -6.53
N GLY A 377 -8.87 6.31 -5.70
CA GLY A 377 -8.46 6.43 -4.30
C GLY A 377 -8.85 5.21 -3.43
N GLN A 378 -10.05 4.67 -3.61
CA GLN A 378 -10.50 3.45 -2.91
C GLN A 378 -9.71 2.21 -3.33
N ILE A 379 -9.35 2.13 -4.61
CA ILE A 379 -8.52 1.05 -5.15
C ILE A 379 -7.10 1.17 -4.58
N TRP A 380 -6.52 2.38 -4.61
CA TRP A 380 -5.19 2.67 -4.08
C TRP A 380 -5.04 2.32 -2.59
N ALA A 381 -6.09 2.52 -1.79
CA ALA A 381 -6.14 2.15 -0.37
C ALA A 381 -5.86 0.65 -0.09
N ARG A 382 -5.93 -0.21 -1.12
CA ARG A 382 -5.64 -1.65 -1.02
C ARG A 382 -4.13 -1.95 -1.12
N LEU A 383 -3.31 -1.04 -1.63
CA LEU A 383 -1.87 -1.23 -1.84
C LEU A 383 -1.13 -1.65 -0.56
N PRO A 384 -1.33 -1.01 0.62
CA PRO A 384 -0.64 -1.44 1.85
C PRO A 384 -1.09 -2.83 2.31
N LEU A 385 -2.32 -3.24 2.02
CA LEU A 385 -2.81 -4.58 2.37
C LEU A 385 -2.16 -5.65 1.50
N MET A 386 -2.00 -5.36 0.20
CA MET A 386 -1.26 -6.23 -0.72
C MET A 386 0.18 -6.38 -0.25
N ALA A 387 0.88 -5.27 0.04
CA ALA A 387 2.26 -5.31 0.53
C ALA A 387 2.38 -6.11 1.84
N ARG A 388 1.44 -5.92 2.79
CA ARG A 388 1.39 -6.70 4.04
C ARG A 388 1.16 -8.18 3.79
N ALA A 389 0.25 -8.53 2.88
CA ALA A 389 -0.03 -9.91 2.54
C ALA A 389 1.19 -10.61 1.93
N LEU A 390 1.88 -9.95 1.00
CA LEU A 390 3.12 -10.47 0.42
C LEU A 390 4.22 -10.64 1.48
N LEU A 391 4.38 -9.67 2.38
CA LEU A 391 5.38 -9.74 3.44
C LEU A 391 5.08 -10.86 4.46
N ALA A 392 3.81 -11.10 4.77
CA ALA A 392 3.39 -12.20 5.66
C ALA A 392 3.64 -13.59 5.07
N GLU A 393 3.81 -13.67 3.75
CA GLU A 393 4.14 -14.90 3.01
C GLU A 393 5.65 -15.00 2.72
N ASP A 394 6.48 -14.26 3.47
CA ASP A 394 7.93 -14.21 3.36
C ASP A 394 8.45 -13.84 1.95
N VAL A 395 7.65 -13.12 1.16
CA VAL A 395 8.13 -12.55 -0.11
C VAL A 395 9.20 -11.50 0.20
N PRO A 396 10.40 -11.58 -0.43
CA PRO A 396 11.46 -10.62 -0.18
C PRO A 396 11.01 -9.17 -0.42
N ALA A 397 11.35 -8.26 0.49
CA ALA A 397 10.93 -6.85 0.43
C ALA A 397 11.29 -6.15 -0.89
N ARG A 398 12.43 -6.51 -1.51
CA ARG A 398 12.82 -6.03 -2.84
C ARG A 398 11.80 -6.39 -3.94
N MET A 399 11.21 -7.58 -3.88
CA MET A 399 10.19 -8.01 -4.84
C MET A 399 8.88 -7.27 -4.57
N ILE A 400 8.55 -7.05 -3.30
CA ILE A 400 7.38 -6.25 -2.90
C ILE A 400 7.54 -4.80 -3.41
N ALA A 401 8.74 -4.23 -3.29
CA ALA A 401 9.06 -2.89 -3.80
C ALA A 401 8.88 -2.78 -5.32
N ALA A 402 9.29 -3.82 -6.07
CA ALA A 402 9.07 -3.88 -7.52
C ALA A 402 7.57 -3.94 -7.88
N VAL A 403 6.77 -4.68 -7.11
CA VAL A 403 5.31 -4.68 -7.28
C VAL A 403 4.73 -3.30 -6.97
N ILE A 404 5.09 -2.69 -5.85
CA ILE A 404 4.63 -1.34 -5.47
C ILE A 404 4.97 -0.33 -6.57
N ALA A 405 6.21 -0.31 -7.07
CA ALA A 405 6.64 0.57 -8.14
C ALA A 405 5.84 0.38 -9.44
N ARG A 406 5.49 -0.86 -9.78
CA ARG A 406 4.59 -1.15 -10.91
C ARG A 406 3.21 -0.54 -10.71
N GLU A 407 2.64 -0.68 -9.51
CA GLU A 407 1.33 -0.09 -9.19
C GLU A 407 1.38 1.45 -9.18
N VAL A 408 2.49 2.06 -8.74
CA VAL A 408 2.73 3.51 -8.88
C VAL A 408 2.70 3.90 -10.36
N GLY A 409 3.36 3.14 -11.23
CA GLY A 409 3.33 3.41 -12.67
C GLY A 409 1.94 3.27 -13.30
N ALA A 410 1.16 2.28 -12.87
CA ALA A 410 -0.25 2.14 -13.28
C ALA A 410 -1.10 3.31 -12.78
N LEU A 411 -0.91 3.74 -11.53
CA LEU A 411 -1.58 4.89 -10.95
C LEU A 411 -1.25 6.17 -11.73
N THR A 412 0.02 6.44 -12.02
CA THR A 412 0.45 7.60 -12.82
C THR A 412 -0.14 7.56 -14.23
N ARG A 413 -0.18 6.38 -14.88
CA ARG A 413 -0.88 6.20 -16.16
C ARG A 413 -2.36 6.60 -16.03
N ARG A 414 -3.07 6.07 -15.03
CA ARG A 414 -4.50 6.34 -14.87
C ARG A 414 -4.77 7.81 -14.55
N ALA A 415 -3.95 8.42 -13.70
CA ALA A 415 -4.02 9.85 -13.39
C ALA A 415 -3.83 10.71 -14.65
N ALA A 416 -2.91 10.36 -15.55
CA ALA A 416 -2.75 11.05 -16.83
C ALA A 416 -3.99 10.95 -17.74
N ILE A 417 -4.62 9.75 -17.80
CA ILE A 417 -5.84 9.52 -18.57
C ILE A 417 -7.01 10.34 -18.02
N LEU A 418 -7.19 10.34 -16.70
CA LEU A 418 -8.24 11.13 -16.03
C LEU A 418 -7.99 12.64 -16.20
N ALA A 419 -6.74 13.09 -16.06
CA ALA A 419 -6.36 14.48 -16.29
C ALA A 419 -6.66 14.95 -17.72
N GLU A 420 -6.38 14.12 -18.74
CA GLU A 420 -6.73 14.43 -20.12
C GLU A 420 -8.25 14.49 -20.32
N ALA A 421 -9.01 13.60 -19.68
CA ALA A 421 -10.47 13.62 -19.72
C ALA A 421 -11.06 14.89 -19.09
N GLU A 422 -10.52 15.34 -17.95
CA GLU A 422 -10.90 16.61 -17.31
C GLU A 422 -10.58 17.81 -18.20
N LEU A 423 -9.38 17.86 -18.79
CA LEU A 423 -9.02 18.94 -19.72
C LEU A 423 -9.97 18.99 -20.92
N ARG A 424 -10.36 17.83 -21.45
CA ARG A 424 -11.34 17.75 -22.55
C ARG A 424 -12.72 18.23 -22.11
N ALA A 425 -13.16 17.87 -20.90
CA ALA A 425 -14.42 18.35 -20.33
C ALA A 425 -14.42 19.87 -20.10
N ASP A 426 -13.25 20.43 -19.75
CA ASP A 426 -13.00 21.88 -19.62
C ASP A 426 -12.87 22.60 -20.99
N GLY A 427 -13.03 21.88 -22.11
CA GLY A 427 -13.01 22.43 -23.47
C GLY A 427 -11.61 22.57 -24.09
N ALA A 428 -10.58 21.91 -23.55
CA ALA A 428 -9.27 21.89 -24.17
C ALA A 428 -9.25 21.06 -25.47
N ALA A 429 -8.44 21.51 -26.43
CA ALA A 429 -8.09 20.72 -27.63
C ALA A 429 -7.38 19.40 -27.26
N PRO A 430 -7.40 18.38 -28.14
CA PRO A 430 -6.63 17.15 -27.93
C PRO A 430 -5.12 17.41 -27.81
N PRO A 431 -4.32 16.44 -27.33
CA PRO A 431 -2.86 16.58 -27.26
C PRO A 431 -2.29 17.04 -28.61
N PRO A 432 -1.46 18.11 -28.65
CA PRO A 432 -1.03 18.73 -29.90
C PRO A 432 -0.02 17.88 -30.68
N CYS A 433 0.70 16.98 -30.00
CA CYS A 433 1.59 16.02 -30.61
C CYS A 433 1.70 14.74 -29.76
N ALA A 434 2.37 13.71 -30.28
CA ALA A 434 2.62 12.49 -29.52
C ALA A 434 3.48 12.80 -28.28
N TYR A 435 3.16 12.16 -27.16
CA TYR A 435 3.88 12.34 -25.90
C TYR A 435 4.04 11.03 -25.14
N VAL A 436 4.85 11.06 -24.10
CA VAL A 436 5.02 9.96 -23.15
C VAL A 436 5.16 10.51 -21.73
N VAL A 437 4.46 9.88 -20.79
CA VAL A 437 4.58 10.10 -19.35
C VAL A 437 5.58 9.09 -18.80
N LEU A 438 6.49 9.59 -17.97
CA LEU A 438 7.53 8.80 -17.32
C LEU A 438 7.33 8.81 -15.81
N VAL A 439 7.65 7.69 -15.15
CA VAL A 439 7.98 7.67 -13.72
C VAL A 439 9.50 7.63 -13.56
N LEU A 440 10.00 8.33 -12.54
CA LEU A 440 11.43 8.54 -12.31
C LEU A 440 11.83 7.93 -10.95
N GLY A 441 13.11 8.09 -10.59
CA GLY A 441 13.60 7.77 -9.26
C GLY A 441 13.31 6.32 -8.83
N SER A 442 12.82 6.15 -7.60
CA SER A 442 12.55 4.81 -7.05
C SER A 442 11.49 4.03 -7.85
N ALA A 443 10.49 4.70 -8.40
CA ALA A 443 9.45 4.05 -9.20
C ALA A 443 10.02 3.56 -10.53
N GLY A 444 10.83 4.38 -11.20
CA GLY A 444 11.52 4.00 -12.43
C GLY A 444 12.50 2.83 -12.26
N ARG A 445 13.15 2.71 -11.09
CA ARG A 445 14.04 1.58 -10.77
C ARG A 445 13.32 0.32 -10.32
N GLY A 446 12.04 0.38 -10.00
CA GLY A 446 11.32 -0.77 -9.42
C GLY A 446 11.57 -0.96 -7.91
N GLU A 447 11.80 0.13 -7.17
CA GLU A 447 12.28 0.11 -5.78
C GLU A 447 11.44 0.97 -4.84
N SER A 448 10.22 1.34 -5.25
CA SER A 448 9.32 2.14 -4.43
C SER A 448 8.79 1.36 -3.22
N LEU A 449 8.76 2.02 -2.07
CA LEU A 449 8.08 1.54 -0.86
C LEU A 449 6.80 2.36 -0.63
N LEU A 450 6.17 2.26 0.55
CA LEU A 450 4.88 2.87 0.84
C LEU A 450 4.97 4.37 1.23
N ALA A 451 6.12 4.85 1.71
CA ALA A 451 6.39 6.28 1.88
C ALA A 451 7.00 6.87 0.61
N MET A 452 6.14 7.07 -0.39
CA MET A 452 6.51 7.56 -1.72
C MET A 452 6.05 9.00 -1.95
N ASP A 453 6.71 9.67 -2.89
CA ASP A 453 6.34 10.95 -3.49
C ASP A 453 6.25 10.81 -5.01
N GLN A 454 5.76 11.87 -5.67
CA GLN A 454 5.59 11.90 -7.12
C GLN A 454 6.90 12.28 -7.83
N ASP A 455 7.58 11.29 -8.41
CA ASP A 455 8.67 11.54 -9.34
C ASP A 455 8.22 11.20 -10.77
N ASN A 456 7.84 12.21 -11.56
CA ASN A 456 7.31 12.02 -12.93
C ASN A 456 7.76 13.10 -13.92
N ALA A 457 7.71 12.77 -15.21
CA ALA A 457 8.07 13.69 -16.29
C ALA A 457 7.22 13.49 -17.55
N LEU A 458 7.20 14.53 -18.40
CA LEU A 458 6.58 14.53 -19.71
C LEU A 458 7.64 14.75 -20.81
N VAL A 459 7.63 13.89 -21.82
CA VAL A 459 8.39 14.07 -23.06
C VAL A 459 7.41 14.11 -24.21
N PHE A 460 7.49 15.14 -25.07
CA PHE A 460 6.62 15.27 -26.24
C PHE A 460 7.43 15.36 -27.54
N ALA A 461 6.81 15.03 -28.67
CA ALA A 461 7.50 14.83 -29.93
C ALA A 461 8.17 16.12 -30.44
N ASP A 462 7.46 17.24 -30.36
CA ASP A 462 7.89 18.54 -30.87
C ASP A 462 7.29 19.69 -30.05
N GLY A 463 7.96 20.84 -30.05
CA GLY A 463 7.56 22.06 -29.35
C GLY A 463 8.72 22.74 -28.62
N GLU A 464 8.62 24.06 -28.51
CA GLU A 464 9.60 24.92 -27.83
C GLU A 464 9.18 25.22 -26.38
N PRO A 465 10.14 25.46 -25.46
CA PRO A 465 9.83 25.89 -24.10
C PRO A 465 8.95 27.15 -24.09
N GLY A 466 7.83 27.10 -23.35
CA GLY A 466 6.85 28.18 -23.31
C GLY A 466 5.97 28.31 -24.56
N GLY A 467 6.15 27.46 -25.58
CA GLY A 467 5.33 27.37 -26.79
C GLY A 467 3.91 26.86 -26.55
N GLU A 468 3.14 26.65 -27.62
CA GLU A 468 1.76 26.16 -27.51
C GLU A 468 1.69 24.74 -26.94
N GLU A 469 2.57 23.85 -27.43
CA GLU A 469 2.66 22.47 -26.99
C GLU A 469 3.05 22.40 -25.51
N ASP A 470 4.10 23.14 -25.11
CA ASP A 470 4.56 23.16 -23.72
C ASP A 470 3.46 23.66 -22.77
N ARG A 471 2.70 24.70 -23.14
CA ARG A 471 1.56 25.19 -22.34
C ARG A 471 0.44 24.16 -22.22
N TRP A 472 0.16 23.40 -23.29
CA TRP A 472 -0.82 22.34 -23.23
C TRP A 472 -0.37 21.23 -22.26
N PHE A 473 0.87 20.76 -22.40
CA PHE A 473 1.44 19.72 -21.54
C PHE A 473 1.68 20.21 -20.10
N ALA A 474 1.86 21.51 -19.87
CA ALA A 474 1.91 22.09 -18.53
C ALA A 474 0.59 21.90 -17.79
N ARG A 475 -0.55 22.15 -18.47
CA ARG A 475 -1.88 21.90 -17.89
C ARG A 475 -2.08 20.41 -17.60
N LEU A 476 -1.67 19.53 -18.51
CA LEU A 476 -1.75 18.08 -18.28
C LEU A 476 -0.90 17.67 -17.06
N GLY A 477 0.35 18.13 -16.99
CA GLY A 477 1.26 17.86 -15.87
C GLY A 477 0.70 18.32 -14.53
N SER A 478 0.17 19.55 -14.47
CA SER A 478 -0.43 20.09 -13.25
C SER A 478 -1.70 19.35 -12.81
N ARG A 479 -2.60 19.02 -13.75
CA ARG A 479 -3.81 18.23 -13.44
C ARG A 479 -3.45 16.82 -12.96
N MET A 480 -2.53 16.15 -13.63
CA MET A 480 -2.04 14.83 -13.23
C MET A 480 -1.40 14.86 -11.82
N ALA A 481 -0.57 15.86 -11.53
CA ALA A 481 0.07 15.99 -10.22
C ALA A 481 -0.94 16.24 -9.09
N ALA A 482 -1.99 17.04 -9.36
CA ALA A 482 -3.08 17.28 -8.42
C ALA A 482 -3.87 15.99 -8.12
N ILE A 483 -4.21 15.20 -9.15
CA ILE A 483 -4.91 13.92 -9.01
C ILE A 483 -4.09 12.94 -8.16
N LEU A 484 -2.79 12.80 -8.44
CA LEU A 484 -1.89 11.93 -7.68
C LEU A 484 -1.77 12.36 -6.21
N ASP A 485 -1.69 13.67 -5.96
CA ASP A 485 -1.63 14.22 -4.60
C ASP A 485 -2.93 13.94 -3.83
N GLU A 486 -4.08 14.12 -4.48
CA GLU A 486 -5.38 13.80 -3.89
C GLU A 486 -5.48 12.32 -3.50
N ILE A 487 -5.08 11.40 -4.38
CA ILE A 487 -5.15 9.95 -4.15
C ILE A 487 -4.24 9.50 -2.99
N GLY A 488 -3.16 10.22 -2.71
CA GLY A 488 -2.25 9.93 -1.59
C GLY A 488 -0.79 9.72 -1.97
N VAL A 489 -0.39 10.10 -3.19
CA VAL A 489 1.03 10.21 -3.57
C VAL A 489 1.40 11.69 -3.51
N PRO A 490 2.00 12.18 -2.41
CA PRO A 490 2.24 13.61 -2.19
C PRO A 490 3.16 14.23 -3.24
N LEU A 491 2.97 15.53 -3.49
CA LEU A 491 3.86 16.34 -4.32
C LEU A 491 5.33 16.18 -3.87
N CYS A 492 6.23 16.03 -4.84
CA CYS A 492 7.66 15.90 -4.56
C CYS A 492 8.22 17.24 -4.05
N LYS A 493 8.83 17.20 -2.85
CA LYS A 493 9.48 18.37 -2.22
C LYS A 493 10.64 18.92 -3.05
N GLY A 494 11.25 18.07 -3.88
CA GLY A 494 12.33 18.44 -4.80
C GLY A 494 11.84 19.00 -6.15
N GLY A 495 10.51 19.05 -6.39
CA GLY A 495 9.95 19.56 -7.64
C GLY A 495 10.12 18.62 -8.83
N VAL A 496 10.36 17.32 -8.62
CA VAL A 496 10.59 16.34 -9.71
C VAL A 496 9.28 15.89 -10.35
N MET A 497 8.57 16.80 -10.99
CA MET A 497 7.21 16.57 -11.50
C MET A 497 6.99 17.22 -12.85
N ALA A 498 6.16 16.61 -13.70
CA ALA A 498 5.82 17.12 -15.02
C ALA A 498 5.06 18.46 -15.02
N SER A 499 4.55 18.89 -13.86
CA SER A 499 4.06 20.25 -13.63
C SER A 499 5.17 21.29 -13.76
N GLU A 500 6.40 20.92 -13.42
CA GLU A 500 7.56 21.79 -13.46
C GLU A 500 8.19 21.83 -14.87
N PRO A 501 8.63 23.01 -15.35
CA PRO A 501 9.25 23.15 -16.67
C PRO A 501 10.49 22.26 -16.87
N ASP A 502 11.25 21.98 -15.82
CA ASP A 502 12.48 21.18 -15.91
C ASP A 502 12.22 19.69 -16.18
N PHE A 503 11.02 19.20 -15.86
CA PHE A 503 10.60 17.80 -16.06
C PHE A 503 9.52 17.65 -17.13
N ARG A 504 9.41 18.65 -18.00
CA ARG A 504 8.56 18.66 -19.19
C ARG A 504 9.34 19.23 -20.37
N GLY A 505 9.15 18.69 -21.57
CA GLY A 505 9.79 19.25 -22.76
C GLY A 505 9.71 18.35 -23.99
N SER A 506 10.10 18.89 -25.15
CA SER A 506 10.20 18.09 -26.37
C SER A 506 11.40 17.15 -26.32
N VAL A 507 11.45 16.17 -27.23
CA VAL A 507 12.64 15.31 -27.41
C VAL A 507 13.90 16.16 -27.63
N ALA A 508 13.79 17.25 -28.39
CA ALA A 508 14.90 18.18 -28.62
C ALA A 508 15.34 18.88 -27.32
N THR A 509 14.37 19.39 -26.54
CA THR A 509 14.64 20.00 -25.23
C THR A 509 15.35 19.02 -24.29
N TRP A 510 14.85 17.78 -24.18
CA TRP A 510 15.45 16.76 -23.32
C TRP A 510 16.87 16.37 -23.75
N ARG A 511 17.12 16.19 -25.05
CA ARG A 511 18.47 15.93 -25.56
C ARG A 511 19.44 17.06 -25.24
N SER A 512 19.00 18.31 -25.38
CA SER A 512 19.79 19.49 -25.02
C SER A 512 20.11 19.51 -23.51
N ARG A 513 19.12 19.25 -22.65
CA ARG A 513 19.30 19.16 -21.19
C ARG A 513 20.30 18.07 -20.82
N ILE A 514 20.16 16.87 -21.39
CA ILE A 514 21.07 15.75 -21.14
C ILE A 514 22.50 16.09 -21.56
N ALA A 515 22.68 16.67 -22.75
CA ALA A 515 24.00 17.12 -23.23
C ALA A 515 24.60 18.17 -22.29
N GLN A 516 23.79 19.11 -21.79
CA GLN A 516 24.22 20.12 -20.83
C GLN A 516 24.65 19.50 -19.49
N TRP A 517 23.85 18.58 -18.93
CA TRP A 517 24.16 17.91 -17.66
C TRP A 517 25.43 17.07 -17.73
N LEU A 518 25.68 16.43 -18.87
CA LEU A 518 26.91 15.67 -19.10
C LEU A 518 28.12 16.58 -19.37
N GLY A 519 27.90 17.77 -19.94
CA GLY A 519 28.96 18.71 -20.31
C GLY A 519 29.33 19.74 -19.24
N ARG A 520 28.47 20.00 -18.24
CA ARG A 520 28.69 21.01 -17.19
C ARG A 520 28.79 20.37 -15.80
N SER A 521 29.85 20.73 -15.09
CA SER A 521 30.13 20.24 -13.74
C SER A 521 29.44 21.04 -12.63
N ASN A 522 28.10 21.15 -12.64
CA ASN A 522 27.35 21.84 -11.57
C ASN A 522 26.62 20.82 -10.67
N PRO A 523 26.73 20.93 -9.33
CA PRO A 523 26.00 20.08 -8.38
C PRO A 523 24.49 19.94 -8.62
N LYS A 524 23.81 20.98 -9.13
CA LYS A 524 22.38 20.91 -9.46
C LYS A 524 22.07 19.92 -10.60
N ASP A 525 23.00 19.75 -11.53
CA ASP A 525 22.85 18.85 -12.69
C ASP A 525 22.98 17.37 -12.29
N LEU A 526 23.46 17.08 -11.07
CA LEU A 526 23.66 15.71 -10.57
C LEU A 526 22.38 15.08 -10.01
N LEU A 527 21.42 15.89 -9.54
CA LEU A 527 20.05 15.41 -9.25
C LEU A 527 19.35 14.92 -10.53
N SER A 528 19.66 15.52 -11.67
CA SER A 528 19.12 15.14 -12.98
C SER A 528 19.61 13.77 -13.47
N VAL A 529 20.73 13.27 -12.91
CA VAL A 529 21.29 11.93 -13.20
C VAL A 529 20.45 10.83 -12.57
N ASP A 530 19.92 11.05 -11.36
CA ASP A 530 19.00 10.13 -10.70
C ASP A 530 17.71 9.93 -11.52
N ILE A 531 17.41 10.88 -12.42
CA ILE A 531 16.15 11.00 -13.13
C ILE A 531 16.25 10.38 -14.52
N VAL A 532 17.29 10.71 -15.30
CA VAL A 532 17.42 10.26 -16.70
C VAL A 532 17.74 8.77 -16.83
N PHE A 533 18.61 8.23 -15.98
CA PHE A 533 19.08 6.85 -16.15
C PHE A 533 18.15 5.81 -15.55
N ASP A 534 17.19 6.26 -14.75
CA ASP A 534 16.29 5.40 -13.99
C ASP A 534 14.85 5.40 -14.55
N PHE A 535 14.49 6.33 -15.43
CA PHE A 535 13.09 6.50 -15.80
C PHE A 535 12.49 5.29 -16.50
N GLN A 536 11.17 5.15 -16.37
CA GLN A 536 10.37 4.18 -17.09
C GLN A 536 9.12 4.83 -17.70
N ALA A 537 8.81 4.47 -18.95
CA ALA A 537 7.62 4.93 -19.64
C ALA A 537 6.35 4.27 -19.09
N VAL A 538 5.39 5.07 -18.68
CA VAL A 538 4.12 4.60 -18.14
C VAL A 538 2.93 4.92 -19.02
N HIS A 539 2.89 6.00 -19.80
CA HIS A 539 1.74 6.28 -20.69
C HIS A 539 2.21 6.97 -21.97
N GLY A 540 1.53 6.75 -23.11
CA GLY A 540 1.92 7.33 -24.41
C GLY A 540 2.99 6.53 -25.18
N ASP A 541 3.81 7.21 -25.99
CA ASP A 541 4.80 6.59 -26.90
C ASP A 541 6.02 6.03 -26.14
N ARG A 542 5.96 4.74 -25.80
CA ARG A 542 7.05 4.01 -25.14
C ARG A 542 8.33 3.95 -25.99
N ALA A 543 8.22 3.92 -27.31
CA ALA A 543 9.39 3.83 -28.19
C ALA A 543 10.19 5.14 -28.18
N MET A 544 9.50 6.28 -28.05
CA MET A 544 10.14 7.59 -27.87
C MET A 544 10.95 7.66 -26.58
N ALA A 545 10.38 7.21 -25.46
CA ALA A 545 11.10 7.13 -24.19
C ALA A 545 12.32 6.22 -24.26
N GLU A 546 12.19 5.04 -24.89
CA GLU A 546 13.30 4.08 -25.00
C GLU A 546 14.42 4.59 -25.93
N ARG A 547 14.10 5.36 -26.97
CA ARG A 547 15.12 6.05 -27.78
C ARG A 547 15.85 7.10 -26.95
N LEU A 548 15.13 7.96 -26.24
CA LEU A 548 15.72 9.00 -25.38
C LEU A 548 16.63 8.40 -24.30
N TRP A 549 16.21 7.29 -23.68
CA TRP A 549 16.99 6.61 -22.65
C TRP A 549 18.30 6.04 -23.21
N ARG A 550 18.25 5.39 -24.38
CA ARG A 550 19.44 4.89 -25.06
C ARG A 550 20.39 6.02 -25.50
N ASP A 551 19.85 7.12 -26.00
CA ASP A 551 20.63 8.31 -26.37
C ASP A 551 21.37 8.87 -25.15
N ALA A 552 20.71 8.92 -23.99
CA ALA A 552 21.33 9.37 -22.74
C ALA A 552 22.49 8.47 -22.30
N TRP A 553 22.30 7.15 -22.34
CA TRP A 553 23.36 6.17 -22.04
C TRP A 553 24.53 6.27 -23.01
N ALA A 554 24.24 6.42 -24.31
CA ALA A 554 25.26 6.61 -25.32
C ALA A 554 26.06 7.90 -25.09
N ALA A 555 25.40 8.99 -24.72
CA ALA A 555 26.03 10.28 -24.44
C ALA A 555 26.88 10.27 -23.15
N ALA A 556 26.48 9.50 -22.15
CA ALA A 556 27.22 9.38 -20.89
C ALA A 556 28.47 8.50 -21.02
N ARG A 557 28.48 7.56 -21.96
CA ARG A 557 29.60 6.66 -22.19
C ARG A 557 30.85 7.44 -22.59
N GLY A 558 31.94 7.26 -21.84
CA GLY A 558 33.23 7.94 -22.10
C GLY A 558 33.36 9.34 -21.50
N GLN A 559 32.35 9.85 -20.78
CA GLN A 559 32.42 11.14 -20.09
C GLN A 559 33.11 11.01 -18.71
N THR A 560 34.42 10.73 -18.69
CA THR A 560 35.17 10.47 -17.45
C THR A 560 35.12 11.63 -16.45
N ALA A 561 35.14 12.87 -16.93
CA ALA A 561 35.05 14.06 -16.06
C ALA A 561 33.71 14.13 -15.31
N PHE A 562 32.61 13.83 -16.01
CA PHE A 562 31.28 13.76 -15.43
C PHE A 562 31.16 12.64 -14.38
N LEU A 563 31.71 11.45 -14.67
CA LEU A 563 31.71 10.33 -13.71
C LEU A 563 32.52 10.62 -12.44
N LYS A 564 33.68 11.29 -12.58
CA LYS A 564 34.47 11.74 -11.43
C LYS A 564 33.71 12.74 -10.57
N LEU A 565 33.07 13.73 -11.18
CA LEU A 565 32.24 14.69 -10.47
C LEU A 565 31.06 14.02 -9.74
N LEU A 566 30.41 13.05 -10.39
CA LEU A 566 29.31 12.30 -9.79
C LEU A 566 29.78 11.50 -8.56
N ALA A 567 30.99 10.95 -8.61
CA ALA A 567 31.60 10.26 -7.48
C ALA A 567 31.96 11.20 -6.32
N GLU A 568 32.52 12.36 -6.62
CA GLU A 568 32.88 13.39 -5.62
C GLU A 568 31.63 13.96 -4.93
N ASN A 569 30.58 14.28 -5.69
CA ASN A 569 29.34 14.82 -5.15
C ASN A 569 28.52 13.80 -4.34
N ALA A 570 28.71 12.50 -4.61
CA ALA A 570 28.08 11.47 -3.81
C ALA A 570 28.55 11.48 -2.34
N GLY A 571 29.73 12.07 -2.06
CA GLY A 571 30.22 12.34 -0.71
C GLY A 571 30.46 11.09 0.14
N PRO A 572 30.97 11.22 1.38
CA PRO A 572 31.07 10.09 2.29
C PRO A 572 29.66 9.60 2.67
N PRO A 573 29.47 8.28 2.91
CA PRO A 573 28.20 7.73 3.34
C PRO A 573 27.67 8.44 4.60
N ALA A 574 26.36 8.64 4.67
CA ALA A 574 25.78 9.31 5.82
C ALA A 574 25.93 8.45 7.10
N ALA A 575 26.47 9.04 8.17
CA ALA A 575 26.76 8.30 9.41
C ALA A 575 25.46 7.72 10.05
N GLY A 576 25.26 6.41 9.92
CA GLY A 576 24.18 5.66 10.58
C GLY A 576 24.53 5.17 11.99
N LEU A 577 25.82 5.24 12.37
CA LEU A 577 26.34 4.76 13.65
C LEU A 577 26.92 5.91 14.49
N GLY A 578 26.75 5.82 15.81
CA GLY A 578 27.40 6.71 16.79
C GLY A 578 28.80 6.26 17.18
N LEU A 579 29.49 7.06 18.00
CA LEU A 579 30.91 6.87 18.39
C LEU A 579 31.21 5.53 19.09
N PHE A 580 30.18 4.87 19.65
CA PHE A 580 30.30 3.57 20.32
C PHE A 580 29.63 2.42 19.53
N GLY A 581 29.37 2.59 18.22
CA GLY A 581 28.74 1.55 17.39
C GLY A 581 27.24 1.32 17.64
N GLY A 582 26.59 2.25 18.35
CA GLY A 582 25.12 2.33 18.46
C GLY A 582 24.49 2.87 17.17
N LEU A 583 23.24 2.51 16.88
CA LEU A 583 22.48 3.18 15.80
C LEU A 583 22.22 4.63 16.22
N ARG A 584 22.46 5.58 15.32
CA ARG A 584 22.17 7.00 15.56
C ARG A 584 20.70 7.28 15.26
N THR A 585 19.90 7.50 16.30
CA THR A 585 18.48 7.81 16.18
C THR A 585 18.21 9.30 16.38
N ASP A 586 17.13 9.79 15.77
CA ASP A 586 16.57 11.11 15.99
C ASP A 586 15.85 11.18 17.37
N GLU A 587 15.30 12.34 17.75
CA GLU A 587 14.62 12.57 19.04
C GLU A 587 13.43 11.62 19.29
N ASP A 588 12.78 11.16 18.22
CA ASP A 588 11.67 10.20 18.27
C ASP A 588 12.14 8.73 18.41
N GLY A 589 13.45 8.49 18.56
CA GLY A 589 14.05 7.16 18.68
C GLY A 589 14.10 6.38 17.37
N ARG A 590 13.89 7.01 16.21
CA ARG A 590 13.95 6.37 14.89
C ARG A 590 15.19 6.77 14.10
N ILE A 591 15.59 5.97 13.11
CA ILE A 591 16.70 6.24 12.18
C ILE A 591 16.20 6.29 10.74
N ASP A 592 16.53 7.34 9.98
CA ASP A 592 16.21 7.44 8.54
C ASP A 592 17.15 6.57 7.70
N LEU A 593 16.70 5.38 7.31
CA LEU A 593 17.51 4.43 6.55
C LEU A 593 17.58 4.75 5.04
N LYS A 594 16.67 5.56 4.51
CA LYS A 594 16.79 6.04 3.12
C LYS A 594 17.98 6.99 3.01
N ARG A 595 18.08 7.93 3.96
CA ARG A 595 19.18 8.90 4.04
C ARG A 595 20.50 8.28 4.48
N THR A 596 20.49 7.36 5.44
CA THR A 596 21.71 6.81 6.06
C THR A 596 22.24 5.54 5.41
N GLY A 597 21.61 5.03 4.36
CA GLY A 597 22.16 3.89 3.62
C GLY A 597 21.64 3.70 2.20
N LEU A 598 20.31 3.69 2.00
CA LEU A 598 19.74 3.32 0.70
C LEU A 598 20.23 4.24 -0.43
N LYS A 599 20.26 5.56 -0.19
CA LYS A 599 20.73 6.56 -1.16
C LYS A 599 22.17 6.29 -1.62
N ASP A 600 23.07 5.95 -0.71
CA ASP A 600 24.50 5.78 -1.00
C ASP A 600 24.75 4.51 -1.82
N ILE A 601 24.02 3.43 -1.53
CA ILE A 601 24.08 2.19 -2.31
C ILE A 601 23.56 2.42 -3.73
N VAL A 602 22.39 3.04 -3.88
CA VAL A 602 21.77 3.33 -5.19
C VAL A 602 22.69 4.20 -6.03
N THR A 603 23.24 5.27 -5.44
CA THR A 603 24.14 6.20 -6.13
C THR A 603 25.41 5.49 -6.59
N THR A 604 26.01 4.67 -5.73
CA THR A 604 27.21 3.90 -6.06
C THR A 604 26.95 2.88 -7.17
N ALA A 605 25.86 2.13 -7.08
CA ALA A 605 25.49 1.15 -8.11
C ALA A 605 25.26 1.80 -9.47
N ARG A 606 24.59 2.97 -9.51
CA ARG A 606 24.38 3.73 -10.75
C ARG A 606 25.70 4.21 -11.34
N LEU A 607 26.57 4.78 -10.52
CA LEU A 607 27.87 5.29 -10.94
C LEU A 607 28.75 4.18 -11.53
N LEU A 608 28.82 3.02 -10.87
CA LEU A 608 29.56 1.87 -11.37
C LEU A 608 28.96 1.34 -12.68
N ALA A 609 27.63 1.27 -12.78
CA ALA A 609 26.96 0.85 -14.00
C ALA A 609 27.22 1.83 -15.16
N LEU A 610 27.21 3.14 -14.91
CA LEU A 610 27.55 4.16 -15.91
C LEU A 610 29.01 4.04 -16.37
N HIS A 611 29.94 3.84 -15.43
CA HIS A 611 31.36 3.67 -15.74
C HIS A 611 31.62 2.44 -16.61
N HIS A 612 31.01 1.31 -16.26
CA HIS A 612 31.16 0.05 -16.99
C HIS A 612 30.23 -0.09 -18.20
N GLY A 613 29.38 0.91 -18.47
CA GLY A 613 28.46 0.89 -19.62
C GLY A 613 27.38 -0.19 -19.54
N VAL A 614 26.85 -0.43 -18.34
CA VAL A 614 25.85 -1.46 -18.03
C VAL A 614 24.45 -0.81 -17.91
N PRO A 615 23.61 -0.87 -18.96
CA PRO A 615 22.34 -0.14 -18.99
C PRO A 615 21.24 -0.90 -18.25
N HIS A 616 21.29 -0.91 -16.91
CA HIS A 616 20.21 -1.40 -16.06
C HIS A 616 19.58 -0.26 -15.24
N ARG A 617 18.29 -0.42 -14.90
CA ARG A 617 17.56 0.51 -14.02
C ARG A 617 17.60 0.05 -12.55
N PRO A 618 17.25 -1.21 -12.21
CA PRO A 618 17.26 -1.66 -10.82
C PRO A 618 18.68 -1.70 -10.24
N THR A 619 18.83 -1.32 -8.97
CA THR A 619 20.10 -1.30 -8.23
C THR A 619 20.73 -2.68 -8.15
N GLN A 620 19.92 -3.71 -7.86
CA GLN A 620 20.37 -5.11 -7.86
C GLN A 620 20.96 -5.52 -9.21
N ALA A 621 20.23 -5.27 -10.31
CA ALA A 621 20.68 -5.63 -11.65
C ALA A 621 21.97 -4.89 -12.05
N ARG A 622 22.16 -3.65 -11.58
CA ARG A 622 23.41 -2.90 -11.75
C ARG A 622 24.57 -3.56 -11.01
N LEU A 623 24.38 -3.87 -9.73
CA LEU A 623 25.42 -4.50 -8.89
C LEU A 623 25.80 -5.90 -9.43
N GLU A 624 24.81 -6.72 -9.78
CA GLU A 624 25.02 -8.07 -10.33
C GLU A 624 25.77 -8.02 -11.67
N ALA A 625 25.38 -7.13 -12.58
CA ALA A 625 26.03 -7.02 -13.87
C ALA A 625 27.46 -6.47 -13.77
N VAL A 626 27.72 -5.51 -12.88
CA VAL A 626 29.09 -5.03 -12.62
C VAL A 626 29.94 -6.12 -11.96
N ALA A 627 29.40 -6.87 -11.01
CA ALA A 627 30.09 -8.01 -10.39
C ALA A 627 30.42 -9.11 -11.42
N GLY A 628 29.52 -9.34 -12.39
CA GLY A 628 29.72 -10.31 -13.48
C GLY A 628 30.88 -9.97 -14.43
N LEU A 629 31.40 -8.74 -14.41
CA LEU A 629 32.57 -8.34 -15.20
C LEU A 629 33.90 -8.86 -14.61
N GLY A 630 33.88 -9.47 -13.42
CA GLY A 630 35.06 -10.06 -12.79
C GLY A 630 36.03 -9.04 -12.21
N SER A 631 35.55 -7.85 -11.83
CA SER A 631 36.35 -6.87 -11.08
C SER A 631 36.72 -7.43 -9.70
N GLY A 632 37.85 -6.98 -9.13
CA GLY A 632 38.32 -7.39 -7.79
C GLY A 632 37.34 -7.12 -6.63
N ALA A 633 36.25 -6.40 -6.89
CA ALA A 633 35.22 -6.01 -5.93
C ALA A 633 33.99 -6.96 -5.89
N THR A 634 34.01 -8.10 -6.58
CA THR A 634 32.85 -9.00 -6.73
C THR A 634 32.18 -9.37 -5.39
N GLN A 635 32.97 -9.70 -4.36
CA GLN A 635 32.46 -10.08 -3.04
C GLN A 635 31.84 -8.91 -2.28
N ASP A 636 32.41 -7.71 -2.44
CA ASP A 636 31.89 -6.49 -1.81
C ASP A 636 30.55 -6.09 -2.44
N LEU A 637 30.45 -6.14 -3.77
CA LEU A 637 29.22 -5.86 -4.50
C LEU A 637 28.08 -6.83 -4.11
N ALA A 638 28.38 -8.12 -3.97
CA ALA A 638 27.40 -9.11 -3.50
C ALA A 638 26.99 -8.90 -2.02
N THR A 639 27.86 -8.30 -1.22
CA THR A 639 27.54 -7.94 0.17
C THR A 639 26.67 -6.68 0.23
N ILE A 640 26.98 -5.68 -0.60
CA ILE A 640 26.18 -4.45 -0.73
C ILE A 640 24.76 -4.76 -1.25
N ASP A 641 24.61 -5.72 -2.18
CA ASP A 641 23.28 -6.16 -2.63
C ASP A 641 22.43 -6.75 -1.49
N ARG A 642 23.05 -7.55 -0.61
CA ARG A 642 22.37 -8.07 0.59
C ARG A 642 22.00 -6.96 1.57
N ASP A 643 22.87 -5.98 1.76
CA ASP A 643 22.63 -4.83 2.62
C ASP A 643 21.49 -3.95 2.09
N HIS A 644 21.43 -3.74 0.78
CA HIS A 644 20.32 -3.08 0.11
C HIS A 644 18.98 -3.79 0.39
N ALA A 645 18.93 -5.12 0.24
CA ALA A 645 17.73 -5.89 0.51
C ALA A 645 17.29 -5.83 1.99
N LEU A 646 18.24 -5.87 2.93
CA LEU A 646 17.97 -5.75 4.36
C LEU A 646 17.38 -4.37 4.71
N ILE A 647 17.97 -3.30 4.18
CA ILE A 647 17.48 -1.92 4.43
C ILE A 647 16.04 -1.75 3.91
N LEU A 648 15.74 -2.26 2.71
CA LEU A 648 14.37 -2.23 2.17
C LEU A 648 13.37 -2.99 3.06
N ASP A 649 13.76 -4.16 3.60
CA ASP A 649 12.91 -4.94 4.50
C ASP A 649 12.63 -4.19 5.82
N CYS A 650 13.65 -3.59 6.44
CA CYS A 650 13.49 -2.79 7.64
C CYS A 650 12.52 -1.61 7.43
N ILE A 651 12.67 -0.88 6.31
CA ILE A 651 11.81 0.27 5.99
C ILE A 651 10.37 -0.20 5.72
N LEU A 652 10.18 -1.24 4.90
CA LEU A 652 8.84 -1.72 4.54
C LEU A 652 8.05 -2.21 5.76
N ARG A 653 8.70 -2.99 6.64
CA ARG A 653 8.09 -3.45 7.90
C ARG A 653 7.63 -2.29 8.78
N GLN A 654 8.47 -1.27 8.93
CA GLN A 654 8.11 -0.08 9.69
C GLN A 654 6.93 0.66 9.08
N GLN A 655 6.94 0.89 7.76
CA GLN A 655 5.86 1.60 7.07
C GLN A 655 4.52 0.89 7.22
N LEU A 656 4.51 -0.44 7.12
CA LEU A 656 3.30 -1.24 7.34
C LEU A 656 2.81 -1.18 8.79
N ALA A 657 3.73 -1.13 9.76
CA ALA A 657 3.37 -0.95 11.17
C ALA A 657 2.79 0.45 11.44
N ASP A 658 3.41 1.50 10.88
CA ASP A 658 2.93 2.88 10.99
C ASP A 658 1.52 3.02 10.39
N ILE A 659 1.29 2.50 9.18
CA ILE A 659 -0.03 2.54 8.53
C ILE A 659 -1.08 1.80 9.37
N ALA A 660 -0.75 0.63 9.93
CA ALA A 660 -1.68 -0.11 10.79
C ALA A 660 -2.01 0.62 12.10
N ALA A 661 -1.09 1.47 12.58
CA ALA A 661 -1.29 2.36 13.73
C ALA A 661 -1.98 3.69 13.34
N GLY A 662 -2.34 3.89 12.07
CA GLY A 662 -2.90 5.16 11.59
C GLY A 662 -1.89 6.29 11.63
N LEU A 663 -0.61 6.01 11.38
CA LEU A 663 0.46 7.00 11.23
C LEU A 663 0.89 7.06 9.77
N ALA A 664 1.27 8.26 9.33
CA ALA A 664 1.84 8.45 8.00
C ALA A 664 3.15 7.65 7.86
N PRO A 665 3.33 6.84 6.80
CA PRO A 665 4.54 6.08 6.60
C PRO A 665 5.74 7.01 6.34
N SER A 666 6.93 6.60 6.79
CA SER A 666 8.18 7.33 6.55
C SER A 666 9.33 6.38 6.25
N ASN A 667 10.52 6.91 5.95
CA ASN A 667 11.74 6.12 5.82
C ASN A 667 12.47 5.91 7.17
N ARG A 668 11.88 6.37 8.28
CA ARG A 668 12.48 6.30 9.62
C ARG A 668 12.04 5.03 10.33
N VAL A 669 12.99 4.20 10.74
CA VAL A 669 12.77 2.90 11.40
C VAL A 669 13.06 3.00 12.88
N ALA A 670 12.17 2.46 13.73
CA ALA A 670 12.41 2.35 15.17
C ALA A 670 13.19 1.06 15.46
N PRO A 671 14.44 1.12 15.98
CA PRO A 671 15.21 -0.08 16.30
C PRO A 671 14.52 -1.00 17.32
N ALA A 672 13.66 -0.44 18.19
CA ALA A 672 12.89 -1.21 19.16
C ALA A 672 11.87 -2.16 18.51
N LEU A 673 11.42 -1.88 17.29
CA LEU A 673 10.54 -2.78 16.52
C LEU A 673 11.33 -3.87 15.77
N LEU A 674 12.65 -3.73 15.69
CA LEU A 674 13.54 -4.72 15.13
C LEU A 674 13.99 -5.68 16.24
N GLY A 675 13.93 -6.99 16.00
CA GLY A 675 14.52 -7.97 16.92
C GLY A 675 16.03 -7.75 17.08
N LYS A 676 16.61 -8.15 18.23
CA LYS A 676 18.05 -7.95 18.52
C LYS A 676 18.99 -8.42 17.41
N ALA A 677 18.68 -9.55 16.75
CA ALA A 677 19.44 -10.07 15.62
C ALA A 677 19.39 -9.12 14.41
N HIS A 678 18.20 -8.68 14.00
CA HIS A 678 18.02 -7.72 12.90
C HIS A 678 18.71 -6.37 13.17
N VAL A 679 18.73 -5.90 14.43
CA VAL A 679 19.49 -4.71 14.80
C VAL A 679 20.99 -4.92 14.62
N ALA A 680 21.51 -6.10 14.96
CA ALA A 680 22.92 -6.43 14.76
C ALA A 680 23.27 -6.49 13.26
N ASP A 681 22.43 -7.13 12.45
CA ASP A 681 22.60 -7.21 10.99
C ASP A 681 22.58 -5.81 10.36
N LEU A 682 21.62 -4.97 10.76
CA LEU A 682 21.51 -3.59 10.27
C LEU A 682 22.74 -2.75 10.66
N LYS A 683 23.25 -2.88 11.88
CA LYS A 683 24.49 -2.20 12.29
C LYS A 683 25.67 -2.63 11.43
N GLN A 684 25.77 -3.93 11.15
CA GLN A 684 26.84 -4.45 10.31
C GLN A 684 26.73 -3.92 8.87
N ALA A 685 25.52 -3.88 8.32
CA ALA A 685 25.24 -3.33 7.00
C ALA A 685 25.63 -1.84 6.91
N LEU A 686 25.18 -1.02 7.86
CA LEU A 686 25.52 0.41 7.91
C LEU A 686 27.02 0.65 8.11
N GLY A 687 27.68 -0.19 8.93
CA GLY A 687 29.13 -0.12 9.12
C GLY A 687 29.93 -0.43 7.85
N ARG A 688 29.44 -1.35 7.02
CA ARG A 688 30.08 -1.70 5.74
C ARG A 688 29.99 -0.60 4.69
N LEU A 689 29.06 0.36 4.81
CA LEU A 689 28.89 1.40 3.79
C LEU A 689 30.13 2.28 3.61
N SER A 690 31.06 2.32 4.56
CA SER A 690 32.35 3.01 4.39
C SER A 690 33.15 2.52 3.18
N ILE A 691 32.97 1.25 2.77
CA ILE A 691 33.64 0.68 1.60
C ILE A 691 33.18 1.30 0.28
N LEU A 692 31.99 1.94 0.25
CA LEU A 692 31.46 2.55 -0.97
C LEU A 692 32.35 3.69 -1.47
N GLU A 693 33.05 4.40 -0.59
CA GLU A 693 33.99 5.44 -1.00
C GLU A 693 35.20 4.85 -1.72
N GLU A 694 35.79 3.80 -1.16
CA GLU A 694 36.91 3.07 -1.74
C GLU A 694 36.52 2.44 -3.08
N LEU A 695 35.37 1.78 -3.15
CA LEU A 695 34.85 1.20 -4.40
C LEU A 695 34.69 2.23 -5.52
N ARG A 696 34.17 3.42 -5.19
CA ARG A 696 34.05 4.51 -6.17
C ARG A 696 35.42 5.01 -6.61
N ARG A 697 36.36 5.19 -5.68
CA ARG A 697 37.73 5.66 -5.99
C ARG A 697 38.47 4.64 -6.86
N ASP A 698 38.52 3.39 -6.45
CA ASP A 698 39.34 2.35 -7.08
C ASP A 698 38.83 2.00 -8.48
N GLN A 699 37.52 1.97 -8.69
CA GLN A 699 36.93 1.65 -9.99
C GLN A 699 36.97 2.84 -10.97
N LEU A 700 37.04 4.09 -10.50
CA LEU A 700 37.05 5.28 -11.36
C LEU A 700 38.44 5.87 -11.62
N SER A 701 39.47 5.32 -10.96
CA SER A 701 40.87 5.74 -11.12
C SER A 701 41.61 5.03 -12.25
N GLY A 702 40.96 4.03 -12.87
CA GLY A 702 41.48 3.24 -13.99
C GLY A 702 41.41 3.92 -15.36
#